data_AF-A0A3B9JAY9-F1
#
_entry.id   AF-A0A3B9JAY9-F1
#
_cell.length_a   1.000
_cell.length_b   1.000
_cell.length_c   1.000
_cell.angle_alpha   90.00
_cell.angle_beta   90.00
_cell.angle_gamma   90.00
#
_symmetry.space_group_name_H-M   'P 1'
#
loop_
_entity.id
_entity.type
_entity.pdbx_description
1 polymer ?
#
loop_
_entity_poly.entity_id
_entity_poly.type
_entity_poly.pdbx_seq_one_letter_code
_entity_poly.pdbx_strand_id
1 'polypeptide(L)'
;MTLPLSLPTSALEHPAMDYDFLRHEGIRILERLGGQLWTDFNAHDPGITILEQVCYAITDLAYRTNYDIKDILASADENPYRSLHSPAQVLTTYPVTISDLRKLLIDVPGVKNAWFEPVEKAEPGLLYDPSENSIYLKTPTSQPPHREPVPLRGLYQVLIEADSSLAFHAADILPEVNRRLHACRGLGEDFVTPIILPGQGIVVNAMIEISAVDDPEQLLAKLYYAVANSISPRVRFHTLTEMLDKGKRIDEIMDGPALQHGFIDDAELESPGRKIGLRTSDLIQEIINVEGARTVSRINISDDIHSEDWYLKLDPLRTPFLDVGKSLFNANGSSIRLMRGGIEVQVKPARVGEILKRLQQADIQQPLPVSQRDIRLPAGQERKIGQYYSIQHQFPATYGIGAIGLPDSASPQRKAQAKQLKAYLMFFDQLLANYFAQLGNAKELFSFYAQQPRTYFSQVIEDTSLDLDEIRDNGDLAAHAAKVQDITEASALGPEIIAPDDPAFSERKNRFLNHLLARFAEQFTDYSLLLYAHISEQDLIEDKIAFLRDYHQIGAARGSGFNYTLPSWEKENISGLEKRVSRKLGISSYRKHDLAGMDNAQDGGFHMLEHLLLRPSPADKEQWAQAEAGTGWQAAALVAEPVSNDPYSHQISFIFPKWVTRFSEKGFSDLIEKTLREETPAHIRIYLHWLDREQMLTFESAYKTWLNNVIAGRLWNPIDIQPGDDLNHMIHIKLRDARDRMVQVLGIGTPYPLRDLKLVYPPMVAYNRPTTIQILGGQVGVLYQLCDEDGNPFIEKGNRFEIRPEAGVAEDGVLLPTPAIIKDITFTVLAIREDKDKNLQAETYLNQLVSVKVGIDTSLPVVFSPSTGQVANANQIITNYGDKVSVTVSNTQEGISYKLVMGPADALVNLSGAQKGNQSAITLVSSQGFNEDTQINVLAYRTASTKVFAILDTVLTIQVRPNPAVQINIVPPIIDYNTSSTLTLNTPQSSAEYRLFKRELTPAEYLSSEAGGIVIETDEGRRVFVRSPEQITDWDAPAGFVSVKLFKDSKGNLSATTGSLSEDTLFIVQATKVVNRERLQLLQAVAILVRPDPAPIVAVKNEVVETGQNGMVTLKKTQKGVAYLLRLDADNTPINPPGYHLTDRGVETVRVEVDLLIEDQGKAILLLPTNAITQATSFNILASKLVTGVSAQLTGKATLDIIKP
;
A
#
# COMPACT_ATOMS: atom_id res chain seq x y z
N MET A 1 49.87 -24.56 -53.67
CA MET A 1 51.30 -24.84 -53.92
C MET A 1 52.10 -23.80 -53.16
N THR A 2 52.82 -24.19 -52.12
CA THR A 2 53.77 -23.33 -51.41
C THR A 2 54.99 -23.10 -52.32
N LEU A 3 55.26 -21.84 -52.66
CA LEU A 3 56.49 -21.44 -53.35
C LEU A 3 57.70 -21.87 -52.49
N PRO A 4 58.82 -22.30 -53.11
CA PRO A 4 60.03 -22.61 -52.36
C PRO A 4 60.54 -21.36 -51.64
N LEU A 5 60.83 -21.49 -50.35
CA LEU A 5 61.44 -20.43 -49.55
C LEU A 5 62.87 -20.18 -50.07
N SER A 6 63.14 -18.97 -50.54
CA SER A 6 64.51 -18.48 -50.73
C SER A 6 65.02 -17.96 -49.38
N LEU A 7 66.14 -18.49 -48.90
CA LEU A 7 66.85 -17.89 -47.77
C LEU A 7 67.47 -16.56 -48.23
N PRO A 8 67.17 -15.42 -47.57
CA PRO A 8 67.76 -14.15 -47.95
C PRO A 8 69.27 -14.13 -47.61
N THR A 9 70.08 -13.65 -48.55
CA THR A 9 71.54 -13.42 -48.37
C THR A 9 71.85 -11.99 -47.91
N SER A 10 70.84 -11.24 -47.46
CA SER A 10 71.02 -9.90 -46.91
C SER A 10 71.80 -9.96 -45.59
N ALA A 11 72.52 -8.88 -45.25
CA ALA A 11 73.21 -8.76 -43.97
C ALA A 11 72.22 -9.01 -42.81
N LEU A 12 72.72 -9.64 -41.75
CA LEU A 12 71.97 -9.89 -40.53
C LEU A 12 71.43 -8.55 -39.99
N GLU A 13 70.12 -8.49 -39.71
CA GLU A 13 69.45 -7.23 -39.33
C GLU A 13 70.00 -6.61 -38.03
N HIS A 14 70.62 -7.43 -37.17
CA HIS A 14 71.21 -7.00 -35.90
C HIS A 14 72.58 -7.67 -35.67
N PRO A 15 73.63 -6.94 -35.23
CA PRO A 15 74.97 -7.50 -35.00
C PRO A 15 75.01 -8.67 -34.00
N ALA A 16 74.05 -8.75 -33.07
CA ALA A 16 73.95 -9.85 -32.12
C ALA A 16 73.50 -11.19 -32.74
N MET A 17 73.01 -11.20 -33.99
CA MET A 17 72.77 -12.43 -34.74
C MET A 17 74.03 -12.91 -35.48
N ASP A 18 75.11 -12.13 -35.47
CA ASP A 18 76.40 -12.47 -36.06
C ASP A 18 77.31 -13.03 -34.96
N TYR A 19 77.46 -14.34 -34.97
CA TYR A 19 78.33 -15.07 -34.05
C TYR A 19 79.78 -14.57 -34.10
N ASP A 20 80.31 -14.35 -35.30
CA ASP A 20 81.70 -13.91 -35.47
C ASP A 20 81.86 -12.51 -34.88
N PHE A 21 80.92 -11.61 -35.13
CA PHE A 21 80.91 -10.29 -34.51
C PHE A 21 80.93 -10.38 -32.97
N LEU A 22 80.02 -11.16 -32.36
CA LEU A 22 79.95 -11.33 -30.91
C LEU A 22 81.26 -11.89 -30.33
N ARG A 23 81.88 -12.84 -31.03
CA ARG A 23 83.16 -13.44 -30.61
C ARG A 23 84.30 -12.43 -30.66
N HIS A 24 84.43 -11.67 -31.75
CA HIS A 24 85.45 -10.62 -31.88
C HIS A 24 85.28 -9.54 -30.79
N GLU A 25 84.04 -9.13 -30.53
CA GLU A 25 83.74 -8.14 -29.50
C GLU A 25 84.03 -8.67 -28.09
N GLY A 26 83.69 -9.94 -27.82
CA GLY A 26 84.02 -10.62 -26.58
C GLY A 26 85.52 -10.68 -26.32
N ILE A 27 86.32 -11.08 -27.33
CA ILE A 27 87.79 -11.10 -27.24
C ILE A 27 88.32 -9.68 -26.97
N ARG A 28 87.83 -8.67 -27.69
CA ARG A 28 88.22 -7.27 -27.48
C ARG A 28 87.94 -6.80 -26.04
N ILE A 29 86.82 -7.21 -25.44
CA ILE A 29 86.48 -6.91 -24.04
C ILE A 29 87.46 -7.62 -23.09
N LEU A 30 87.77 -8.89 -23.33
CA LEU A 30 88.73 -9.65 -22.52
C LEU A 30 90.14 -9.05 -22.59
N GLU A 31 90.62 -8.69 -23.78
CA GLU A 31 91.90 -7.99 -23.98
C GLU A 31 91.95 -6.69 -23.16
N ARG A 32 90.86 -5.92 -23.18
CA ARG A 32 90.77 -4.66 -22.43
C ARG A 32 90.76 -4.87 -20.92
N LEU A 33 90.02 -5.86 -20.42
CA LEU A 33 89.84 -6.09 -18.98
C LEU A 33 91.00 -6.86 -18.35
N GLY A 34 91.62 -7.78 -19.09
CA GLY A 34 92.53 -8.79 -18.57
C GLY A 34 93.78 -9.04 -19.42
N GLY A 35 94.04 -8.26 -20.48
CA GLY A 35 95.15 -8.50 -21.42
C GLY A 35 96.56 -8.42 -20.82
N GLN A 36 96.70 -7.97 -19.57
CA GLN A 36 97.96 -8.03 -18.81
C GLN A 36 98.18 -9.40 -18.13
N LEU A 37 97.11 -10.15 -17.85
CA LEU A 37 97.13 -11.43 -17.16
C LEU A 37 96.86 -12.61 -18.10
N TRP A 38 95.96 -12.44 -19.06
CA TRP A 38 95.59 -13.45 -20.04
C TRP A 38 95.91 -12.92 -21.44
N THR A 39 96.89 -13.53 -22.09
CA THR A 39 97.45 -13.05 -23.38
C THR A 39 97.19 -14.00 -24.56
N ASP A 40 96.66 -15.19 -24.29
CA ASP A 40 96.38 -16.21 -25.31
C ASP A 40 94.88 -16.29 -25.61
N PHE A 41 94.47 -15.73 -26.74
CA PHE A 41 93.09 -15.68 -27.21
C PHE A 41 92.80 -16.66 -28.36
N ASN A 42 93.60 -17.73 -28.47
CA ASN A 42 93.43 -18.75 -29.50
C ASN A 42 92.36 -19.78 -29.13
N ALA A 43 91.81 -20.47 -30.13
CA ALA A 43 90.72 -21.44 -29.98
C ALA A 43 91.04 -22.69 -29.11
N HIS A 44 92.30 -22.91 -28.76
CA HIS A 44 92.69 -24.01 -27.88
C HIS A 44 92.60 -23.65 -26.39
N ASP A 45 92.49 -22.36 -26.06
CA ASP A 45 92.34 -21.90 -24.69
C ASP A 45 90.90 -22.19 -24.19
N PRO A 46 90.74 -22.86 -23.03
CA PRO A 46 89.43 -23.16 -22.47
C PRO A 46 88.54 -21.94 -22.23
N GLY A 47 89.10 -20.81 -21.83
CA GLY A 47 88.34 -19.58 -21.64
C GLY A 47 87.76 -19.04 -22.95
N ILE A 48 88.47 -19.20 -24.07
CA ILE A 48 87.94 -18.85 -25.40
C ILE A 48 86.83 -19.82 -25.81
N THR A 49 86.97 -21.12 -25.53
CA THR A 49 85.87 -22.07 -25.82
C THR A 49 84.61 -21.78 -25.02
N ILE A 50 84.73 -21.27 -23.77
CA ILE A 50 83.58 -20.80 -22.97
C ILE A 50 82.95 -19.57 -23.62
N LEU A 51 83.76 -18.59 -24.02
CA LEU A 51 83.28 -17.39 -24.71
C LEU A 51 82.50 -17.76 -25.97
N GLU A 52 83.02 -18.69 -26.77
CA GLU A 52 82.38 -19.19 -27.98
C GLU A 52 80.98 -19.78 -27.69
N GLN A 53 80.82 -20.60 -26.65
CA GLN A 53 79.49 -21.16 -26.32
C GLN A 53 78.52 -20.07 -25.84
N VAL A 54 79.01 -19.08 -25.08
CA VAL A 54 78.20 -17.92 -24.67
C VAL A 54 77.78 -17.10 -25.89
N CYS A 55 78.68 -16.83 -26.83
CA CYS A 55 78.37 -16.13 -28.08
C CYS A 55 77.30 -16.87 -28.90
N TYR A 56 77.37 -18.21 -28.96
CA TYR A 56 76.37 -19.01 -29.64
C TYR A 56 74.99 -18.90 -28.97
N ALA A 57 74.91 -19.00 -27.64
CA ALA A 57 73.67 -18.85 -26.91
C ALA A 57 73.04 -17.45 -27.07
N ILE A 58 73.85 -16.39 -27.09
CA ILE A 58 73.39 -15.02 -27.36
C ILE A 58 72.87 -14.90 -28.80
N THR A 59 73.52 -15.57 -29.76
CA THR A 59 73.07 -15.60 -31.17
C THR A 59 71.68 -16.24 -31.29
N ASP A 60 71.43 -17.35 -30.58
CA ASP A 60 70.11 -17.99 -30.52
C ASP A 60 69.06 -17.06 -29.87
N LEU A 61 69.39 -16.43 -28.75
CA LEU A 61 68.50 -15.47 -28.10
C LEU A 61 68.13 -14.30 -29.03
N ALA A 62 69.11 -13.74 -29.75
CA ALA A 62 68.91 -12.67 -30.71
C ALA A 62 68.03 -13.13 -31.89
N TYR A 63 68.26 -14.34 -32.40
CA TYR A 63 67.44 -14.95 -33.45
C TYR A 63 65.97 -15.06 -33.04
N ARG A 64 65.69 -15.55 -31.82
CA ARG A 64 64.30 -15.69 -31.32
C ARG A 64 63.64 -14.36 -30.99
N THR A 65 64.42 -13.36 -30.60
CA THR A 65 63.91 -11.99 -30.37
C THR A 65 63.44 -11.33 -31.67
N ASN A 66 63.94 -11.79 -32.83
CA ASN A 66 63.57 -11.26 -34.14
C ASN A 66 62.35 -11.94 -34.78
N TYR A 67 61.62 -12.80 -34.05
CA TYR A 67 60.35 -13.34 -34.54
C TYR A 67 59.27 -12.25 -34.65
N ASP A 68 58.28 -12.48 -35.50
CA ASP A 68 57.11 -11.59 -35.60
C ASP A 68 56.44 -11.45 -34.23
N ILE A 69 56.02 -10.23 -33.87
CA ILE A 69 55.41 -9.94 -32.57
C ILE A 69 54.21 -10.84 -32.28
N LYS A 70 53.43 -11.24 -33.30
CA LYS A 70 52.31 -12.17 -33.11
C LYS A 70 52.77 -13.55 -32.61
N ASP A 71 53.95 -14.00 -33.01
CA ASP A 71 54.54 -15.28 -32.61
C ASP A 71 55.22 -15.16 -31.24
N ILE A 72 55.77 -13.99 -30.90
CA ILE A 72 56.33 -13.70 -29.56
C ILE A 72 55.23 -13.71 -28.49
N LEU A 73 54.04 -13.18 -28.82
CA LEU A 73 52.91 -13.13 -27.89
C LEU A 73 52.10 -14.45 -27.84
N ALA A 74 52.29 -15.36 -28.80
CA ALA A 74 51.53 -16.61 -28.93
C ALA A 74 51.81 -17.62 -27.81
N SER A 75 50.76 -18.33 -27.38
CA SER A 75 50.85 -19.46 -26.44
C SER A 75 49.80 -20.53 -26.77
N ALA A 76 50.12 -21.80 -26.48
CA ALA A 76 49.32 -22.97 -26.89
C ALA A 76 47.80 -22.86 -26.67
N ASP A 77 47.38 -22.28 -25.54
CA ASP A 77 46.00 -22.33 -25.04
C ASP A 77 45.38 -20.96 -24.68
N GLU A 78 46.07 -19.85 -24.96
CA GLU A 78 45.59 -18.51 -24.58
C GLU A 78 45.55 -17.55 -25.76
N ASN A 79 44.56 -16.65 -25.77
CA ASN A 79 44.50 -15.54 -26.71
C ASN A 79 45.70 -14.59 -26.46
N PRO A 80 46.66 -14.48 -27.40
CA PRO A 80 47.86 -13.65 -27.23
C PRO A 80 47.55 -12.16 -27.08
N TYR A 81 46.35 -11.76 -27.48
CA TYR A 81 45.86 -10.39 -27.47
C TYR A 81 44.88 -10.14 -26.34
N ARG A 82 44.76 -11.03 -25.35
CA ARG A 82 43.80 -10.87 -24.23
C ARG A 82 43.94 -9.52 -23.52
N SER A 83 45.17 -9.01 -23.41
CA SER A 83 45.49 -7.73 -22.79
C SER A 83 45.57 -6.57 -23.80
N LEU A 84 44.97 -6.75 -24.98
CA LEU A 84 44.80 -5.72 -26.01
C LEU A 84 43.33 -5.70 -26.43
N HIS A 85 42.63 -4.62 -26.11
CA HIS A 85 41.25 -4.44 -26.55
C HIS A 85 41.18 -4.27 -28.08
N SER A 86 40.17 -4.85 -28.72
CA SER A 86 39.96 -4.72 -30.17
C SER A 86 39.41 -3.34 -30.53
N PRO A 87 39.52 -2.89 -31.80
CA PRO A 87 38.94 -1.62 -32.25
C PRO A 87 37.45 -1.48 -31.90
N ALA A 88 36.64 -2.52 -32.12
CA ALA A 88 35.22 -2.50 -31.77
C ALA A 88 34.95 -2.44 -30.26
N GLN A 89 35.94 -2.69 -29.39
CA GLN A 89 35.79 -2.56 -27.94
C GLN A 89 36.16 -1.16 -27.43
N VAL A 90 37.04 -0.42 -28.11
CA VAL A 90 37.57 0.86 -27.62
C VAL A 90 37.21 2.08 -28.45
N LEU A 91 36.86 1.90 -29.72
CA LEU A 91 36.47 3.00 -30.60
C LEU A 91 34.96 3.24 -30.57
N THR A 92 34.15 2.19 -30.37
CA THR A 92 32.70 2.35 -30.22
C THR A 92 32.36 3.03 -28.91
N THR A 93 31.38 3.90 -28.94
CA THR A 93 30.90 4.65 -27.79
C THR A 93 29.45 4.30 -27.49
N TYR A 94 28.98 4.58 -26.28
CA TYR A 94 27.53 4.61 -26.06
C TYR A 94 26.96 5.81 -26.83
N PRO A 95 25.67 5.75 -27.25
CA PRO A 95 25.05 6.86 -27.97
C PRO A 95 25.24 8.21 -27.27
N VAL A 96 25.79 9.18 -27.99
CA VAL A 96 25.97 10.56 -27.51
C VAL A 96 25.09 11.52 -28.31
N THR A 97 24.78 11.19 -29.56
CA THR A 97 23.96 12.02 -30.44
C THR A 97 22.58 11.41 -30.70
N ILE A 98 21.64 12.23 -31.17
CA ILE A 98 20.34 11.76 -31.68
C ILE A 98 20.53 10.77 -32.83
N SER A 99 21.55 10.95 -33.67
CA SER A 99 21.88 10.02 -34.75
C SER A 99 22.24 8.64 -34.20
N ASP A 100 23.05 8.59 -33.14
CA ASP A 100 23.44 7.34 -32.49
C ASP A 100 22.26 6.62 -31.86
N LEU A 101 21.39 7.36 -31.16
CA LEU A 101 20.16 6.81 -30.60
C LEU A 101 19.24 6.26 -31.70
N ARG A 102 19.18 6.92 -32.85
CA ARG A 102 18.45 6.45 -34.03
C ARG A 102 19.06 5.17 -34.60
N LYS A 103 20.39 5.10 -34.77
CA LYS A 103 21.10 3.87 -35.19
C LYS A 103 20.79 2.70 -34.25
N LEU A 104 20.81 2.95 -32.94
CA LEU A 104 20.51 1.95 -31.92
C LEU A 104 19.08 1.39 -32.05
N LEU A 105 18.10 2.23 -32.35
CA LEU A 105 16.70 1.78 -32.52
C LEU A 105 16.46 1.08 -33.84
N ILE A 106 17.12 1.49 -34.93
CA ILE A 106 17.03 0.81 -36.23
C ILE A 106 17.61 -0.62 -36.14
N ASP A 107 18.57 -0.86 -35.23
CA ASP A 107 19.12 -2.20 -34.96
C ASP A 107 18.14 -3.13 -34.21
N VAL A 108 16.97 -2.63 -33.77
CA VAL A 108 15.92 -3.44 -33.13
C VAL A 108 15.11 -4.18 -34.20
N PRO A 109 14.98 -5.52 -34.12
CA PRO A 109 14.14 -6.28 -35.04
C PRO A 109 12.69 -5.75 -35.08
N GLY A 110 12.19 -5.48 -36.29
CA GLY A 110 10.85 -4.93 -36.51
C GLY A 110 10.77 -3.41 -36.54
N VAL A 111 11.83 -2.69 -36.17
CA VAL A 111 11.94 -1.24 -36.37
C VAL A 111 12.53 -0.98 -37.76
N LYS A 112 11.78 -0.27 -38.62
CA LYS A 112 12.27 0.15 -39.93
C LYS A 112 13.02 1.47 -39.84
N ASN A 113 12.52 2.40 -39.03
CA ASN A 113 13.11 3.71 -38.79
C ASN A 113 12.66 4.26 -37.42
N ALA A 114 13.36 5.27 -36.92
CA ALA A 114 13.01 5.96 -35.68
C ALA A 114 13.42 7.43 -35.73
N TRP A 115 12.75 8.25 -34.92
CA TRP A 115 13.05 9.67 -34.75
C TRP A 115 12.98 10.07 -33.28
N PHE A 116 13.80 11.06 -32.92
CA PHE A 116 13.84 11.65 -31.59
C PHE A 116 13.56 13.14 -31.72
N GLU A 117 12.59 13.63 -30.97
CA GLU A 117 12.20 15.04 -30.96
C GLU A 117 12.33 15.55 -29.52
N PRO A 118 13.05 16.67 -29.28
CA PRO A 118 13.13 17.26 -27.94
C PRO A 118 11.74 17.69 -27.47
N VAL A 119 11.41 17.40 -26.22
CA VAL A 119 10.12 17.76 -25.64
C VAL A 119 10.13 19.25 -25.27
N GLU A 120 9.53 20.10 -26.09
CA GLU A 120 9.44 21.55 -25.84
C GLU A 120 8.46 21.90 -24.71
N LYS A 121 7.45 21.06 -24.49
CA LYS A 121 6.39 21.25 -23.49
C LYS A 121 6.24 19.98 -22.68
N ALA A 122 7.03 19.88 -21.62
CA ALA A 122 6.92 18.77 -20.68
C ALA A 122 5.57 18.80 -19.96
N GLU A 123 5.05 17.61 -19.66
CA GLU A 123 3.82 17.40 -18.90
C GLU A 123 4.16 16.67 -17.58
N PRO A 124 3.81 17.23 -16.41
CA PRO A 124 3.10 18.50 -16.22
C PRO A 124 3.98 19.70 -16.57
N GLY A 125 3.37 20.73 -17.17
CA GLY A 125 4.05 22.00 -17.38
C GLY A 125 4.44 22.64 -16.04
N LEU A 126 5.60 23.28 -15.98
CA LEU A 126 6.12 23.93 -14.77
C LEU A 126 6.25 25.43 -14.98
N LEU A 127 6.00 26.20 -13.93
CA LEU A 127 6.09 27.65 -13.90
C LEU A 127 6.93 28.09 -12.70
N TYR A 128 7.90 28.97 -12.89
CA TYR A 128 8.67 29.60 -11.82
C TYR A 128 8.13 31.01 -11.55
N ASP A 129 7.94 31.35 -10.27
CA ASP A 129 7.56 32.68 -9.80
C ASP A 129 8.76 33.38 -9.18
N PRO A 130 9.35 34.41 -9.84
CA PRO A 130 10.49 35.14 -9.29
C PRO A 130 10.19 35.93 -8.01
N SER A 131 8.93 36.29 -7.76
CA SER A 131 8.55 37.11 -6.61
C SER A 131 8.44 36.29 -5.32
N GLU A 132 8.00 35.04 -5.44
CA GLU A 132 7.88 34.08 -4.33
C GLU A 132 9.04 33.07 -4.31
N ASN A 133 9.96 33.16 -5.27
CA ASN A 133 11.07 32.21 -5.48
C ASN A 133 10.60 30.75 -5.41
N SER A 134 9.56 30.41 -6.17
CA SER A 134 8.86 29.14 -6.04
C SER A 134 8.42 28.55 -7.38
N ILE A 135 8.39 27.22 -7.48
CA ILE A 135 7.96 26.46 -8.68
C ILE A 135 6.53 25.97 -8.49
N TYR A 136 5.70 26.19 -9.49
CA TYR A 136 4.29 25.82 -9.58
C TYR A 136 4.04 24.85 -10.75
N LEU A 137 2.98 24.05 -10.66
CA LEU A 137 2.44 23.39 -11.84
C LEU A 137 1.64 24.38 -12.69
N LYS A 138 1.76 24.25 -14.01
CA LYS A 138 0.95 24.98 -14.98
C LYS A 138 -0.48 24.41 -14.97
N THR A 139 -1.45 25.19 -14.49
CA THR A 139 -2.88 24.80 -14.55
C THR A 139 -3.59 25.51 -15.71
N PRO A 140 -4.73 24.97 -16.22
CA PRO A 140 -5.48 25.58 -17.32
C PRO A 140 -5.97 27.00 -17.03
N THR A 141 -6.20 27.32 -15.75
CA THR A 141 -6.80 28.57 -15.27
C THR A 141 -5.79 29.60 -14.76
N SER A 142 -4.50 29.26 -14.68
CA SER A 142 -3.46 30.13 -14.11
C SER A 142 -2.38 30.51 -15.13
N GLN A 143 -2.52 31.70 -15.71
CA GLN A 143 -1.35 32.51 -16.03
C GLN A 143 -1.44 33.82 -15.26
N PRO A 144 -1.15 33.83 -13.94
CA PRO A 144 -0.82 35.08 -13.28
C PRO A 144 0.35 35.75 -14.04
N PRO A 145 0.32 37.08 -14.22
CA PRO A 145 1.18 37.80 -15.17
C PRO A 145 2.69 37.75 -14.90
N HIS A 146 3.13 37.19 -13.76
CA HIS A 146 4.52 37.22 -13.30
C HIS A 146 5.23 35.86 -13.31
N ARG A 147 4.59 34.78 -13.76
CA ARG A 147 5.17 33.43 -13.77
C ARG A 147 5.74 33.06 -15.12
N GLU A 148 6.95 32.52 -15.11
CA GLU A 148 7.71 32.14 -16.31
C GLU A 148 7.71 30.61 -16.49
N PRO A 149 7.60 30.07 -17.73
CA PRO A 149 7.68 28.63 -17.94
C PRO A 149 9.08 28.10 -17.63
N VAL A 150 9.16 26.96 -16.93
CA VAL A 150 10.42 26.23 -16.72
C VAL A 150 10.63 25.29 -17.91
N PRO A 151 11.62 25.54 -18.79
CA PRO A 151 11.84 24.74 -19.99
C PRO A 151 12.65 23.49 -19.63
N LEU A 152 11.99 22.39 -19.29
CA LEU A 152 12.66 21.11 -19.04
C LEU A 152 13.40 20.65 -20.31
N ARG A 153 14.71 20.44 -20.19
CA ARG A 153 15.61 19.94 -21.25
C ARG A 153 16.06 18.52 -20.94
N GLY A 154 16.63 17.85 -21.94
CA GLY A 154 17.06 16.45 -21.82
C GLY A 154 15.91 15.45 -21.90
N LEU A 155 14.70 15.85 -22.31
CA LEU A 155 13.59 14.94 -22.55
C LEU A 155 13.36 14.75 -24.05
N TYR A 156 13.25 13.50 -24.50
CA TYR A 156 13.00 13.16 -25.90
C TYR A 156 11.71 12.37 -26.07
N GLN A 157 10.89 12.78 -27.05
CA GLN A 157 9.82 11.97 -27.61
C GLN A 157 10.40 11.04 -28.66
N VAL A 158 10.17 9.74 -28.50
CA VAL A 158 10.63 8.71 -29.43
C VAL A 158 9.47 8.30 -30.33
N LEU A 159 9.67 8.39 -31.64
CA LEU A 159 8.70 7.99 -32.67
C LEU A 159 9.27 6.82 -33.48
N ILE A 160 8.49 5.75 -33.63
CA ILE A 160 8.93 4.50 -34.24
C ILE A 160 8.11 4.23 -35.50
N GLU A 161 8.80 3.98 -36.61
CA GLU A 161 8.23 3.35 -37.80
C GLU A 161 8.43 1.84 -37.73
N ALA A 162 7.34 1.11 -37.49
CA ALA A 162 7.34 -0.34 -37.51
C ALA A 162 7.39 -0.87 -38.95
N ASP A 163 8.11 -1.97 -39.15
CA ASP A 163 8.20 -2.64 -40.44
C ASP A 163 6.94 -3.47 -40.72
N SER A 164 6.04 -2.92 -41.53
CA SER A 164 4.79 -3.58 -41.94
C SER A 164 4.98 -4.86 -42.77
N SER A 165 6.17 -5.11 -43.32
CA SER A 165 6.46 -6.35 -44.06
C SER A 165 6.72 -7.55 -43.15
N LEU A 166 6.93 -7.29 -41.85
CA LEU A 166 7.18 -8.28 -40.82
C LEU A 166 5.95 -8.46 -39.92
N ALA A 167 5.74 -9.68 -39.44
CA ALA A 167 4.68 -10.00 -38.48
C ALA A 167 5.14 -9.70 -37.04
N PHE A 168 5.63 -8.48 -36.78
CA PHE A 168 5.91 -8.03 -35.43
C PHE A 168 4.70 -7.27 -34.88
N HIS A 169 4.27 -7.62 -33.67
CA HIS A 169 3.26 -6.86 -32.97
C HIS A 169 3.91 -5.72 -32.17
N ALA A 170 3.15 -4.66 -31.91
CA ALA A 170 3.60 -3.56 -31.05
C ALA A 170 4.06 -4.06 -29.66
N ALA A 171 3.46 -5.16 -29.18
CA ALA A 171 3.81 -5.84 -27.94
C ALA A 171 5.24 -6.42 -27.92
N ASP A 172 5.84 -6.68 -29.09
CA ASP A 172 7.21 -7.22 -29.20
C ASP A 172 8.25 -6.10 -29.34
N ILE A 173 7.90 -5.02 -30.06
CA ILE A 173 8.83 -3.92 -30.39
C ILE A 173 9.06 -2.99 -29.20
N LEU A 174 7.99 -2.51 -28.55
CA LEU A 174 8.09 -1.48 -27.50
C LEU A 174 8.93 -1.92 -26.28
N PRO A 175 8.83 -3.17 -25.77
CA PRO A 175 9.66 -3.61 -24.67
C PRO A 175 11.15 -3.62 -25.02
N GLU A 176 11.53 -4.10 -26.22
CA GLU A 176 12.93 -4.14 -26.65
C GLU A 176 13.48 -2.74 -26.92
N VAL A 177 12.69 -1.85 -27.52
CA VAL A 177 13.06 -0.43 -27.69
C VAL A 177 13.31 0.23 -26.33
N ASN A 178 12.39 0.10 -25.38
CA ASN A 178 12.57 0.64 -24.04
C ASN A 178 13.81 0.05 -23.36
N ARG A 179 14.04 -1.26 -23.49
CA ARG A 179 15.23 -1.93 -22.93
C ARG A 179 16.53 -1.36 -23.50
N ARG A 180 16.61 -1.16 -24.83
CA ARG A 180 17.80 -0.61 -25.51
C ARG A 180 18.05 0.84 -25.13
N LEU A 181 17.01 1.68 -25.12
CA LEU A 181 17.11 3.09 -24.73
C LEU A 181 17.63 3.25 -23.30
N HIS A 182 17.03 2.55 -22.33
CA HIS A 182 17.40 2.72 -20.93
C HIS A 182 18.75 2.06 -20.58
N ALA A 183 19.20 1.06 -21.36
CA ALA A 183 20.54 0.50 -21.22
C ALA A 183 21.66 1.47 -21.65
N CYS A 184 21.33 2.48 -22.46
CA CYS A 184 22.27 3.42 -23.05
C CYS A 184 21.90 4.89 -22.79
N ARG A 185 21.04 5.16 -21.79
CA ARG A 185 20.53 6.50 -21.49
C ARG A 185 21.67 7.47 -21.15
N GLY A 186 21.67 8.64 -21.76
CA GLY A 186 22.61 9.72 -21.44
C GLY A 186 22.38 10.32 -20.04
N LEU A 187 23.43 10.88 -19.44
CA LEU A 187 23.34 11.62 -18.19
C LEU A 187 22.52 12.90 -18.36
N GLY A 188 21.58 13.13 -17.44
CA GLY A 188 20.70 14.29 -17.52
C GLY A 188 19.76 14.24 -18.73
N GLU A 189 19.58 13.06 -19.32
CA GLU A 189 18.64 12.80 -20.41
C GLU A 189 17.67 11.67 -20.07
N ASP A 190 16.48 11.69 -20.65
CA ASP A 190 15.44 10.69 -20.43
C ASP A 190 14.40 10.67 -21.56
N PHE A 191 13.62 9.60 -21.63
CA PHE A 191 12.69 9.36 -22.72
C PHE A 191 11.24 9.43 -22.23
N VAL A 192 10.38 10.09 -23.00
CA VAL A 192 8.92 9.91 -22.89
C VAL A 192 8.56 8.57 -23.52
N THR A 193 7.41 7.99 -23.14
CA THR A 193 6.92 6.73 -23.69
C THR A 193 7.02 6.70 -25.22
N PRO A 194 7.80 5.75 -25.81
CA PRO A 194 7.93 5.64 -27.25
C PRO A 194 6.59 5.35 -27.93
N ILE A 195 6.36 5.98 -29.09
CA ILE A 195 5.11 5.86 -29.85
C ILE A 195 5.40 5.14 -31.16
N ILE A 196 4.72 4.01 -31.40
CA ILE A 196 4.65 3.42 -32.74
C ILE A 196 3.65 4.21 -33.56
N LEU A 197 4.13 4.85 -34.62
CA LEU A 197 3.29 5.67 -35.48
C LEU A 197 2.33 4.78 -36.30
N PRO A 198 1.03 5.10 -36.36
CA PRO A 198 0.08 4.39 -37.21
C PRO A 198 0.41 4.63 -38.70
N GLY A 199 0.15 3.61 -39.53
CA GLY A 199 0.40 3.72 -40.97
C GLY A 199 -0.57 4.67 -41.68
N GLN A 200 -0.06 5.45 -42.64
CA GLN A 200 -0.82 6.23 -43.64
C GLN A 200 -0.72 5.49 -44.97
N GLY A 201 -1.84 4.91 -45.41
CA GLY A 201 -1.89 4.18 -46.68
C GLY A 201 -1.83 5.15 -47.86
N ILE A 202 -0.80 5.01 -48.69
CA ILE A 202 -0.58 5.82 -49.88
C ILE A 202 -0.95 4.98 -51.10
N VAL A 203 -1.89 5.50 -51.89
CA VAL A 203 -2.34 4.88 -53.13
C VAL A 203 -1.69 5.58 -54.31
N VAL A 204 -0.92 4.84 -55.10
CA VAL A 204 -0.28 5.31 -56.33
C VAL A 204 -0.97 4.69 -57.54
N ASN A 205 -1.54 5.54 -58.38
CA ASN A 205 -2.16 5.13 -59.64
C ASN A 205 -1.28 5.58 -60.80
N ALA A 206 -0.70 4.65 -61.56
CA ALA A 206 0.22 4.97 -62.63
C ALA A 206 -0.01 4.14 -63.89
N MET A 207 0.30 4.73 -65.05
CA MET A 207 0.35 4.05 -66.34
C MET A 207 1.77 4.19 -66.90
N ILE A 208 2.43 3.05 -67.11
CA ILE A 208 3.87 2.99 -67.43
C ILE A 208 4.04 2.26 -68.75
N GLU A 209 4.66 2.93 -69.73
CA GLU A 209 5.10 2.30 -70.98
C GLU A 209 6.41 1.54 -70.72
N ILE A 210 6.45 0.27 -71.13
CA ILE A 210 7.59 -0.62 -70.91
C ILE A 210 8.27 -1.01 -72.23
N SER A 211 9.53 -1.41 -72.15
CA SER A 211 10.26 -2.02 -73.28
C SER A 211 9.86 -3.49 -73.48
N ALA A 212 10.53 -4.18 -74.42
CA ALA A 212 10.43 -5.62 -74.53
C ALA A 212 11.14 -6.26 -73.32
N VAL A 213 10.34 -6.83 -72.41
CA VAL A 213 10.79 -7.57 -71.22
C VAL A 213 10.21 -8.97 -71.21
N ASP A 214 11.01 -9.92 -70.72
CA ASP A 214 10.72 -11.36 -70.70
C ASP A 214 9.71 -11.74 -69.61
N ASP A 215 9.74 -11.09 -68.43
CA ASP A 215 8.84 -11.35 -67.30
C ASP A 215 8.17 -10.04 -66.83
N PRO A 216 6.97 -9.70 -67.36
CA PRO A 216 6.22 -8.52 -66.95
C PRO A 216 5.78 -8.55 -65.47
N GLU A 217 5.50 -9.74 -64.91
CA GLU A 217 5.16 -9.87 -63.49
C GLU A 217 6.35 -9.49 -62.59
N GLN A 218 7.57 -9.91 -62.96
CA GLN A 218 8.78 -9.52 -62.23
C GLN A 218 9.05 -8.03 -62.32
N LEU A 219 8.86 -7.42 -63.50
CA LEU A 219 8.99 -5.97 -63.67
C LEU A 219 7.98 -5.22 -62.79
N LEU A 220 6.71 -5.64 -62.79
CA LEU A 220 5.68 -5.01 -61.97
C LEU A 220 6.00 -5.10 -60.47
N ALA A 221 6.48 -6.25 -59.99
CA ALA A 221 6.91 -6.40 -58.60
C ALA A 221 8.09 -5.50 -58.24
N LYS A 222 9.09 -5.36 -59.15
CA LYS A 222 10.20 -4.41 -58.98
C LYS A 222 9.74 -2.96 -58.94
N LEU A 223 8.75 -2.58 -59.74
CA LEU A 223 8.14 -1.24 -59.73
C LEU A 223 7.42 -0.95 -58.42
N TYR A 224 6.56 -1.87 -57.95
CA TYR A 224 5.92 -1.74 -56.63
C TYR A 224 6.96 -1.63 -55.50
N TYR A 225 8.02 -2.45 -55.56
CA TYR A 225 9.11 -2.40 -54.59
C TYR A 225 9.85 -1.05 -54.61
N ALA A 226 10.21 -0.55 -55.80
CA ALA A 226 10.89 0.74 -55.96
C ALA A 226 10.03 1.92 -55.46
N VAL A 227 8.74 1.93 -55.81
CA VAL A 227 7.79 2.96 -55.32
C VAL A 227 7.62 2.87 -53.81
N ALA A 228 7.50 1.66 -53.25
CA ALA A 228 7.37 1.47 -51.81
C ALA A 228 8.62 1.95 -51.05
N ASN A 229 9.82 1.62 -51.55
CA ASN A 229 11.09 2.07 -50.98
C ASN A 229 11.29 3.58 -51.16
N SER A 230 10.78 4.18 -52.24
CA SER A 230 10.77 5.64 -52.38
C SER A 230 9.86 6.31 -51.36
N ILE A 231 8.66 5.77 -51.11
CA ILE A 231 7.71 6.34 -50.14
C ILE A 231 8.25 6.24 -48.71
N SER A 232 8.77 5.07 -48.34
CA SER A 232 9.36 4.79 -47.03
C SER A 232 10.66 4.00 -47.24
N PRO A 233 11.83 4.67 -47.28
CA PRO A 233 13.11 4.02 -47.50
C PRO A 233 13.56 3.24 -46.27
N ARG A 234 14.15 2.05 -46.47
CA ARG A 234 14.84 1.31 -45.40
C ARG A 234 16.27 1.83 -45.25
N VAL A 235 16.72 1.97 -44.00
CA VAL A 235 18.13 2.25 -43.68
C VAL A 235 18.95 0.96 -43.85
N ARG A 236 20.03 1.02 -44.65
CA ARG A 236 20.86 -0.13 -44.96
C ARG A 236 22.01 -0.27 -43.96
N PHE A 237 22.24 -1.48 -43.47
CA PHE A 237 23.48 -1.84 -42.79
C PHE A 237 24.52 -2.38 -43.77
N HIS A 238 25.78 -2.10 -43.48
CA HIS A 238 26.96 -2.51 -44.22
C HIS A 238 27.87 -3.36 -43.34
N THR A 239 28.59 -4.30 -43.95
CA THR A 239 29.69 -5.02 -43.31
C THR A 239 30.92 -4.12 -43.14
N LEU A 240 31.86 -4.51 -42.27
CA LEU A 240 33.14 -3.81 -42.14
C LEU A 240 33.87 -3.68 -43.48
N THR A 241 33.87 -4.74 -44.29
CA THR A 241 34.53 -4.76 -45.61
C THR A 241 33.86 -3.79 -46.58
N GLU A 242 32.53 -3.75 -46.66
CA GLU A 242 31.83 -2.80 -47.53
C GLU A 242 32.13 -1.34 -47.15
N MET A 243 32.25 -1.03 -45.86
CA MET A 243 32.60 0.32 -45.40
C MET A 243 34.06 0.68 -45.72
N LEU A 244 34.99 -0.27 -45.59
CA LEU A 244 36.38 -0.09 -46.00
C LEU A 244 36.52 0.10 -47.52
N ASP A 245 35.76 -0.66 -48.31
CA ASP A 245 35.74 -0.53 -49.78
C ASP A 245 35.15 0.82 -50.23
N LYS A 246 34.28 1.43 -49.41
CA LYS A 246 33.82 2.82 -49.55
C LYS A 246 34.89 3.87 -49.18
N GLY A 247 36.06 3.45 -48.71
CA GLY A 247 37.18 4.33 -48.34
C GLY A 247 37.07 4.95 -46.95
N LYS A 248 36.17 4.46 -46.08
CA LYS A 248 36.02 4.94 -44.69
C LYS A 248 37.15 4.38 -43.82
N ARG A 249 37.62 5.18 -42.87
CA ARG A 249 38.65 4.76 -41.89
C ARG A 249 38.01 3.97 -40.75
N ILE A 250 38.78 3.12 -40.07
CA ILE A 250 38.27 2.27 -38.98
C ILE A 250 37.65 3.09 -37.85
N ASP A 251 38.26 4.22 -37.49
CA ASP A 251 37.71 5.11 -36.45
C ASP A 251 36.43 5.81 -36.90
N GLU A 252 36.24 6.06 -38.20
CA GLU A 252 34.97 6.61 -38.73
C GLU A 252 33.87 5.54 -38.78
N ILE A 253 34.23 4.30 -39.06
CA ILE A 253 33.28 3.17 -39.14
C ILE A 253 32.77 2.79 -37.75
N MET A 254 33.67 2.81 -36.75
CA MET A 254 33.37 2.43 -35.37
C MET A 254 32.87 3.59 -34.52
N ASP A 255 32.71 4.79 -35.09
CA ASP A 255 32.18 5.94 -34.36
C ASP A 255 30.69 5.75 -34.04
N GLY A 256 30.35 5.91 -32.77
CA GLY A 256 29.02 5.65 -32.22
C GLY A 256 28.81 4.22 -31.69
N PRO A 257 27.53 3.78 -31.58
CA PRO A 257 27.17 2.55 -30.86
C PRO A 257 27.47 1.28 -31.64
N ALA A 258 27.89 0.25 -30.90
CA ALA A 258 28.07 -1.09 -31.44
C ALA A 258 26.71 -1.73 -31.80
N LEU A 259 26.46 -1.96 -33.09
CA LEU A 259 25.21 -2.53 -33.61
C LEU A 259 25.36 -4.03 -33.93
N GLN A 260 24.25 -4.77 -33.96
CA GLN A 260 24.23 -6.20 -34.27
C GLN A 260 24.15 -6.49 -35.78
N HIS A 261 23.50 -5.63 -36.55
CA HIS A 261 23.28 -5.84 -37.99
C HIS A 261 24.36 -5.22 -38.89
N GLY A 262 25.39 -4.58 -38.31
CA GLY A 262 26.52 -4.01 -39.05
C GLY A 262 26.69 -2.52 -38.80
N PHE A 263 27.13 -1.77 -39.81
CA PHE A 263 27.38 -0.33 -39.74
C PHE A 263 26.36 0.44 -40.57
N ILE A 264 25.92 1.58 -40.08
CA ILE A 264 25.07 2.52 -40.83
C ILE A 264 25.93 3.71 -41.23
N ASP A 265 25.97 4.04 -42.52
CA ASP A 265 26.67 5.25 -42.99
C ASP A 265 25.84 6.48 -42.61
N ASP A 266 26.44 7.44 -41.91
CA ASP A 266 25.78 8.67 -41.47
C ASP A 266 25.17 9.46 -42.63
N ALA A 267 25.85 9.49 -43.79
CA ALA A 267 25.33 10.18 -44.96
C ALA A 267 24.04 9.50 -45.50
N GLU A 268 23.95 8.17 -45.41
CA GLU A 268 22.76 7.42 -45.81
C GLU A 268 21.62 7.56 -44.77
N LEU A 269 21.96 7.68 -43.49
CA LEU A 269 21.00 7.90 -42.41
C LEU A 269 20.34 9.30 -42.48
N GLU A 270 21.12 10.32 -42.86
CA GLU A 270 20.66 11.71 -42.99
C GLU A 270 19.94 12.00 -44.32
N SER A 271 20.24 11.26 -45.39
CA SER A 271 19.81 11.60 -46.76
C SER A 271 18.29 11.59 -46.99
N PRO A 272 17.48 10.77 -46.28
CA PRO A 272 16.06 11.02 -46.14
C PRO A 272 15.72 11.22 -44.66
N GLY A 273 15.69 12.47 -44.20
CA GLY A 273 14.94 12.84 -43.01
C GLY A 273 13.47 12.42 -43.11
N ARG A 274 12.70 12.60 -42.04
CA ARG A 274 11.27 12.25 -42.04
C ARG A 274 10.53 12.98 -43.17
N LYS A 275 9.93 12.24 -44.10
CA LYS A 275 9.21 12.84 -45.24
C LYS A 275 7.98 13.59 -44.76
N ILE A 276 7.90 14.89 -45.07
CA ILE A 276 6.75 15.75 -44.80
C ILE A 276 5.73 15.77 -45.96
N GLY A 277 6.09 15.20 -47.11
CA GLY A 277 5.24 15.10 -48.28
C GLY A 277 5.86 14.24 -49.39
N LEU A 278 5.03 13.79 -50.33
CA LEU A 278 5.42 13.00 -51.50
C LEU A 278 5.20 13.81 -52.76
N ARG A 279 6.19 13.81 -53.67
CA ARG A 279 6.09 14.45 -54.99
C ARG A 279 5.96 13.38 -56.06
N THR A 280 5.06 13.59 -57.01
CA THR A 280 4.94 12.66 -58.15
C THR A 280 6.19 12.66 -59.03
N SER A 281 6.93 13.77 -59.12
CA SER A 281 8.22 13.85 -59.84
C SER A 281 9.23 12.84 -59.33
N ASP A 282 9.32 12.68 -58.01
CA ASP A 282 10.31 11.82 -57.36
C ASP A 282 9.94 10.35 -57.63
N LEU A 283 8.64 10.01 -57.54
CA LEU A 283 8.15 8.68 -57.88
C LEU A 283 8.33 8.37 -59.37
N ILE A 284 8.12 9.33 -60.27
CA ILE A 284 8.37 9.15 -61.72
C ILE A 284 9.85 8.82 -61.96
N GLN A 285 10.77 9.53 -61.31
CA GLN A 285 12.19 9.30 -61.45
C GLN A 285 12.57 7.88 -60.97
N GLU A 286 12.07 7.47 -59.80
CA GLU A 286 12.29 6.12 -59.27
C GLU A 286 11.72 5.04 -60.18
N ILE A 287 10.52 5.25 -60.74
CA ILE A 287 9.90 4.33 -61.69
C ILE A 287 10.74 4.19 -62.96
N ILE A 288 11.22 5.29 -63.54
CA ILE A 288 12.01 5.29 -64.79
C ILE A 288 13.39 4.63 -64.58
N ASN A 289 13.95 4.73 -63.37
CA ASN A 289 15.22 4.07 -63.02
C ASN A 289 15.11 2.54 -62.97
N VAL A 290 13.90 1.97 -62.92
CA VAL A 290 13.71 0.51 -62.97
C VAL A 290 13.92 0.02 -64.41
N GLU A 291 14.91 -0.84 -64.61
CA GLU A 291 15.22 -1.44 -65.90
C GLU A 291 13.98 -2.11 -66.52
N GLY A 292 13.58 -1.64 -67.71
CA GLY A 292 12.38 -2.09 -68.41
C GLY A 292 11.25 -1.04 -68.47
N ALA A 293 11.25 -0.04 -67.58
CA ALA A 293 10.35 1.10 -67.67
C ALA A 293 10.89 2.16 -68.66
N ARG A 294 10.03 2.71 -69.51
CA ARG A 294 10.41 3.69 -70.54
C ARG A 294 9.86 5.08 -70.27
N THR A 295 8.57 5.19 -69.98
CA THR A 295 7.93 6.48 -69.67
C THR A 295 6.70 6.29 -68.78
N VAL A 296 6.40 7.28 -67.94
CA VAL A 296 5.18 7.33 -67.12
C VAL A 296 4.17 8.23 -67.82
N SER A 297 3.11 7.65 -68.36
CA SER A 297 2.09 8.37 -69.15
C SER A 297 1.14 9.17 -68.26
N ARG A 298 0.81 8.64 -67.08
CA ARG A 298 -0.03 9.26 -66.05
C ARG A 298 0.40 8.73 -64.68
N ILE A 299 0.38 9.60 -63.67
CA ILE A 299 0.54 9.24 -62.27
C ILE A 299 -0.31 10.16 -61.39
N ASN A 300 -0.92 9.60 -60.36
CA ASN A 300 -1.62 10.33 -59.31
C ASN A 300 -1.31 9.65 -57.96
N ILE A 301 -1.25 10.44 -56.90
CA ILE A 301 -1.01 9.98 -55.52
C ILE A 301 -2.17 10.40 -54.64
N SER A 302 -2.57 9.51 -53.74
CA SER A 302 -3.69 9.75 -52.83
C SER A 302 -3.49 9.07 -51.48
N ASP A 303 -4.18 9.56 -50.46
CA ASP A 303 -4.36 8.89 -49.16
C ASP A 303 -5.86 8.67 -48.88
N ASP A 304 -6.22 8.45 -47.63
CA ASP A 304 -7.60 8.25 -47.17
C ASP A 304 -8.49 9.49 -47.28
N ILE A 305 -7.90 10.69 -47.45
CA ILE A 305 -8.60 11.99 -47.36
C ILE A 305 -8.43 12.82 -48.64
N HIS A 306 -7.28 12.74 -49.30
CA HIS A 306 -6.83 13.61 -50.38
C HIS A 306 -6.38 12.81 -51.61
N SER A 307 -6.57 13.38 -52.81
CA SER A 307 -6.02 12.88 -54.07
C SER A 307 -5.40 14.04 -54.83
N GLU A 308 -4.13 13.91 -55.18
CA GLU A 308 -3.27 15.01 -55.66
C GLU A 308 -2.42 14.55 -56.85
N ASP A 309 -2.26 15.43 -57.85
CA ASP A 309 -1.50 15.12 -59.07
C ASP A 309 0.00 15.43 -58.96
N TRP A 310 0.41 16.27 -57.99
CA TRP A 310 1.78 16.79 -57.91
C TRP A 310 2.44 16.58 -56.55
N TYR A 311 1.73 16.89 -55.47
CA TYR A 311 2.27 16.86 -54.11
C TYR A 311 1.21 16.44 -53.09
N LEU A 312 1.49 15.38 -52.36
CA LEU A 312 0.67 14.91 -51.25
C LEU A 312 1.37 15.25 -49.93
N LYS A 313 0.72 16.08 -49.09
CA LYS A 313 1.23 16.39 -47.75
C LYS A 313 1.01 15.18 -46.83
N LEU A 314 2.04 14.78 -46.08
CA LEU A 314 1.95 13.66 -45.15
C LEU A 314 1.59 14.12 -43.74
N ASP A 315 0.92 13.25 -42.98
CA ASP A 315 0.60 13.51 -41.58
C ASP A 315 1.85 13.25 -40.70
N PRO A 316 2.36 14.26 -39.96
CA PRO A 316 3.49 14.10 -39.05
C PRO A 316 3.18 13.23 -37.82
N LEU A 317 2.00 12.64 -37.70
CA LEU A 317 1.68 11.63 -36.68
C LEU A 317 1.45 10.24 -37.28
N ARG A 318 1.75 10.04 -38.57
CA ARG A 318 1.65 8.73 -39.25
C ARG A 318 2.94 8.39 -40.00
N THR A 319 3.03 7.14 -40.47
CA THR A 319 4.12 6.63 -41.32
C THR A 319 3.58 6.22 -42.69
N PRO A 320 4.09 6.79 -43.81
CA PRO A 320 3.55 6.49 -45.12
C PRO A 320 3.95 5.08 -45.57
N PHE A 321 3.02 4.33 -46.14
CA PHE A 321 3.32 3.06 -46.78
C PHE A 321 2.53 2.92 -48.08
N LEU A 322 3.09 2.21 -49.07
CA LEU A 322 2.38 1.96 -50.31
C LEU A 322 1.26 0.93 -50.07
N ASP A 323 0.00 1.35 -50.22
CA ASP A 323 -1.14 0.45 -50.11
C ASP A 323 -1.36 -0.27 -51.43
N VAL A 324 -0.97 -1.54 -51.49
CA VAL A 324 -1.18 -2.43 -52.65
C VAL A 324 -2.48 -3.24 -52.57
N GLY A 325 -3.30 -3.04 -51.53
CA GLY A 325 -4.56 -3.73 -51.26
C GLY A 325 -4.41 -5.20 -50.80
N LYS A 326 -5.51 -5.81 -50.30
CA LYS A 326 -5.57 -7.24 -49.92
C LYS A 326 -5.40 -8.20 -51.11
N SER A 327 -5.63 -7.70 -52.32
CA SER A 327 -5.32 -8.31 -53.60
C SER A 327 -4.79 -7.17 -54.47
N LEU A 328 -3.64 -7.38 -55.12
CA LEU A 328 -3.19 -6.51 -56.21
C LEU A 328 -4.39 -6.27 -57.15
N PHE A 329 -4.64 -5.00 -57.51
CA PHE A 329 -5.77 -4.53 -58.33
C PHE A 329 -7.16 -4.43 -57.67
N ASN A 330 -7.26 -4.29 -56.35
CA ASN A 330 -8.54 -3.91 -55.72
C ASN A 330 -8.91 -2.45 -56.10
N ALA A 331 -10.21 -2.13 -56.20
CA ALA A 331 -10.67 -0.80 -56.65
C ALA A 331 -10.23 0.37 -55.75
N ASN A 332 -9.75 0.08 -54.53
CA ASN A 332 -9.34 1.06 -53.52
C ASN A 332 -7.83 1.05 -53.21
N GLY A 333 -7.00 0.30 -53.94
CA GLY A 333 -5.54 0.21 -53.71
C GLY A 333 -4.70 0.70 -54.89
N SER A 334 -3.37 0.75 -54.72
CA SER A 334 -2.43 1.22 -55.75
C SER A 334 -2.50 0.40 -57.04
N SER A 335 -2.74 1.06 -58.16
CA SER A 335 -2.86 0.44 -59.48
C SER A 335 -1.79 0.94 -60.44
N ILE A 336 -0.77 0.11 -60.67
CA ILE A 336 0.27 0.36 -61.68
C ILE A 336 -0.03 -0.52 -62.90
N ARG A 337 -0.35 0.11 -64.04
CA ARG A 337 -0.65 -0.58 -65.30
C ARG A 337 0.52 -0.48 -66.27
N LEU A 338 0.90 -1.63 -66.83
CA LEU A 338 2.00 -1.73 -67.79
C LEU A 338 1.45 -1.68 -69.22
N MET A 339 2.03 -0.82 -70.06
CA MET A 339 1.64 -0.59 -71.45
C MET A 339 2.78 -0.95 -72.39
N ARG A 340 2.48 -1.62 -73.51
CA ARG A 340 3.44 -1.94 -74.57
C ARG A 340 2.83 -1.58 -75.92
N GLY A 341 3.39 -0.56 -76.58
CA GLY A 341 2.85 -0.03 -77.84
C GLY A 341 1.43 0.51 -77.67
N GLY A 342 1.08 1.04 -76.49
CA GLY A 342 -0.27 1.50 -76.16
C GLY A 342 -1.28 0.40 -75.81
N ILE A 343 -0.85 -0.87 -75.70
CA ILE A 343 -1.70 -2.00 -75.27
C ILE A 343 -1.35 -2.41 -73.83
N GLU A 344 -2.36 -2.58 -72.98
CA GLU A 344 -2.18 -3.02 -71.59
C GLU A 344 -1.73 -4.48 -71.52
N VAL A 345 -0.63 -4.73 -70.80
CA VAL A 345 -0.05 -6.05 -70.60
C VAL A 345 -0.78 -6.77 -69.47
N GLN A 346 -1.27 -7.98 -69.75
CA GLN A 346 -1.94 -8.81 -68.76
C GLN A 346 -0.92 -9.49 -67.85
N VAL A 347 -1.10 -9.36 -66.53
CA VAL A 347 -0.21 -9.90 -65.49
C VAL A 347 -1.00 -10.70 -64.46
N LYS A 348 -0.40 -11.74 -63.88
CA LYS A 348 -1.03 -12.54 -62.82
C LYS A 348 -0.82 -11.92 -61.43
N PRO A 349 -1.87 -11.42 -60.75
CA PRO A 349 -1.72 -10.72 -59.47
C PRO A 349 -1.04 -11.56 -58.38
N ALA A 350 -1.42 -12.84 -58.26
CA ALA A 350 -0.85 -13.74 -57.25
C ALA A 350 0.68 -13.90 -57.39
N ARG A 351 1.19 -14.03 -58.63
CA ARG A 351 2.62 -14.17 -58.91
C ARG A 351 3.39 -12.88 -58.57
N VAL A 352 2.83 -11.72 -58.91
CA VAL A 352 3.41 -10.42 -58.58
C VAL A 352 3.52 -10.27 -57.05
N GLY A 353 2.47 -10.66 -56.30
CA GLY A 353 2.47 -10.63 -54.84
C GLY A 353 3.53 -11.54 -54.21
N GLU A 354 3.72 -12.76 -54.73
CA GLU A 354 4.77 -13.67 -54.28
C GLU A 354 6.18 -13.11 -54.52
N ILE A 355 6.42 -12.52 -55.70
CA ILE A 355 7.72 -11.91 -56.04
C ILE A 355 7.97 -10.67 -55.16
N LEU A 356 6.98 -9.80 -54.99
CA LEU A 356 7.08 -8.61 -54.14
C LEU A 356 7.41 -8.99 -52.70
N LYS A 357 6.72 -9.99 -52.14
CA LYS A 357 7.00 -10.50 -50.80
C LYS A 357 8.42 -11.04 -50.68
N ARG A 358 8.93 -11.74 -51.70
CA ARG A 358 10.33 -12.23 -51.71
C ARG A 358 11.33 -11.09 -51.77
N LEU A 359 11.08 -10.05 -52.56
CA LEU A 359 11.94 -8.85 -52.62
C LEU A 359 11.98 -8.15 -51.27
N GLN A 360 10.83 -7.94 -50.64
CA GLN A 360 10.73 -7.36 -49.29
C GLN A 360 11.45 -8.21 -48.24
N GLN A 361 11.32 -9.54 -48.30
CA GLN A 361 12.01 -10.45 -47.37
C GLN A 361 13.53 -10.48 -47.55
N ALA A 362 14.02 -10.35 -48.78
CA ALA A 362 15.45 -10.33 -49.07
C ALA A 362 16.15 -9.04 -48.59
N ASP A 363 15.39 -7.96 -48.43
CA ASP A 363 15.86 -6.66 -47.91
C ASP A 363 16.00 -6.65 -46.38
N ILE A 364 15.45 -7.66 -45.69
CA ILE A 364 15.54 -7.80 -44.24
C ILE A 364 16.91 -8.38 -43.87
N GLN A 365 17.78 -7.53 -43.34
CA GLN A 365 19.12 -7.90 -42.97
C GLN A 365 19.14 -8.70 -41.66
N GLN A 366 19.98 -9.74 -41.62
CA GLN A 366 20.19 -10.60 -40.46
C GLN A 366 21.36 -10.09 -39.62
N PRO A 367 21.41 -10.38 -38.31
CA PRO A 367 22.56 -10.03 -37.47
C PRO A 367 23.88 -10.54 -38.06
N LEU A 368 24.90 -9.69 -38.08
CA LEU A 368 26.20 -10.05 -38.65
C LEU A 368 27.10 -10.75 -37.62
N PRO A 369 27.87 -11.77 -38.03
CA PRO A 369 28.88 -12.38 -37.17
C PRO A 369 29.94 -11.36 -36.77
N VAL A 370 30.55 -11.52 -35.59
CA VAL A 370 31.58 -10.60 -35.05
C VAL A 370 32.71 -10.35 -36.05
N SER A 371 33.08 -11.35 -36.86
CA SER A 371 34.13 -11.19 -37.87
C SER A 371 33.82 -10.24 -39.03
N GLN A 372 32.57 -9.85 -39.20
CA GLN A 372 32.15 -8.83 -40.16
C GLN A 372 31.89 -7.48 -39.48
N ARG A 373 32.05 -7.41 -38.15
CA ARG A 373 31.84 -6.24 -37.30
C ARG A 373 33.10 -5.78 -36.55
N ASP A 374 34.21 -6.50 -36.67
CA ASP A 374 35.48 -6.15 -36.01
C ASP A 374 36.67 -6.68 -36.81
N ILE A 375 37.85 -6.10 -36.56
CA ILE A 375 39.10 -6.52 -37.18
C ILE A 375 39.55 -7.85 -36.57
N ARG A 376 39.79 -8.86 -37.42
CA ARG A 376 40.45 -10.09 -36.98
C ARG A 376 41.94 -9.85 -36.82
N LEU A 377 42.43 -9.94 -35.59
CA LEU A 377 43.87 -9.98 -35.33
C LEU A 377 44.46 -11.27 -35.91
N PRO A 378 45.67 -11.21 -36.49
CA PRO A 378 46.30 -12.38 -37.09
C PRO A 378 46.62 -13.43 -36.02
N ALA A 379 46.38 -14.72 -36.30
CA ALA A 379 46.81 -15.77 -35.38
C ALA A 379 48.34 -15.88 -35.38
N GLY A 380 48.93 -15.95 -34.18
CA GLY A 380 50.35 -16.23 -34.01
C GLY A 380 50.65 -17.73 -33.94
N GLN A 381 51.89 -18.10 -34.24
CA GLN A 381 52.40 -19.46 -34.07
C GLN A 381 53.22 -19.57 -32.78
N GLU A 382 52.89 -20.52 -31.91
CA GLU A 382 53.70 -20.80 -30.73
C GLU A 382 55.05 -21.42 -31.13
N ARG A 383 56.15 -20.78 -30.70
CA ARG A 383 57.53 -21.19 -31.04
C ARG A 383 58.37 -21.64 -29.83
N LYS A 384 57.77 -21.79 -28.65
CA LYS A 384 58.46 -22.12 -27.37
C LYS A 384 59.73 -21.27 -27.14
N ILE A 385 59.62 -19.97 -27.40
CA ILE A 385 60.77 -19.06 -27.47
C ILE A 385 61.57 -18.98 -26.16
N GLY A 386 60.92 -19.23 -25.03
CA GLY A 386 61.56 -19.22 -23.71
C GLY A 386 62.32 -20.50 -23.33
N GLN A 387 62.26 -21.56 -24.13
CA GLN A 387 62.96 -22.81 -23.83
C GLN A 387 64.48 -22.63 -23.92
N TYR A 388 65.19 -22.85 -22.81
CA TYR A 388 66.65 -22.77 -22.77
C TYR A 388 67.31 -24.16 -22.76
N TYR A 389 68.44 -24.28 -23.47
CA TYR A 389 69.32 -25.45 -23.41
C TYR A 389 70.68 -25.01 -22.90
N SER A 390 71.19 -25.70 -21.88
CA SER A 390 72.46 -25.37 -21.23
C SER A 390 73.63 -25.36 -22.23
N ILE A 391 74.51 -24.36 -22.11
CA ILE A 391 75.75 -24.28 -22.90
C ILE A 391 76.69 -25.47 -22.60
N GLN A 392 76.52 -26.16 -21.47
CA GLN A 392 77.35 -27.30 -21.07
C GLN A 392 77.25 -28.47 -22.06
N HIS A 393 76.15 -28.57 -22.82
CA HIS A 393 75.99 -29.57 -23.90
C HIS A 393 76.84 -29.28 -25.14
N GLN A 394 77.27 -28.03 -25.31
CA GLN A 394 77.96 -27.58 -26.52
C GLN A 394 79.48 -27.74 -26.39
N PHE A 395 79.98 -28.05 -25.18
CA PHE A 395 81.40 -28.29 -24.95
C PHE A 395 81.86 -29.63 -25.53
N PRO A 396 83.12 -29.70 -26.02
CA PRO A 396 83.72 -30.97 -26.42
C PRO A 396 83.71 -32.01 -25.28
N ALA A 397 83.51 -33.28 -25.63
CA ALA A 397 83.43 -34.38 -24.67
C ALA A 397 84.65 -34.51 -23.74
N THR A 398 85.81 -33.99 -24.14
CA THR A 398 87.05 -33.96 -23.33
C THR A 398 86.92 -33.18 -22.01
N TYR A 399 86.00 -32.22 -21.94
CA TYR A 399 85.71 -31.48 -20.71
C TYR A 399 85.01 -32.33 -19.66
N GLY A 400 84.25 -33.37 -20.09
CA GLY A 400 83.55 -34.29 -19.19
C GLY A 400 82.34 -33.68 -18.46
N ILE A 401 81.79 -32.58 -18.98
CA ILE A 401 80.68 -31.83 -18.35
C ILE A 401 79.32 -31.98 -19.05
N GLY A 402 79.28 -32.42 -20.31
CA GLY A 402 78.02 -32.66 -21.03
C GLY A 402 77.34 -33.97 -20.62
N ALA A 403 76.25 -34.33 -21.31
CA ALA A 403 75.41 -35.50 -20.99
C ALA A 403 76.14 -36.86 -20.89
N ILE A 404 77.25 -37.03 -21.63
CA ILE A 404 78.06 -38.25 -21.60
C ILE A 404 78.84 -38.37 -20.28
N GLY A 405 79.17 -37.24 -19.65
CA GLY A 405 79.90 -37.18 -18.40
C GLY A 405 81.32 -37.75 -18.46
N LEU A 406 81.84 -38.12 -17.28
CA LEU A 406 83.11 -38.83 -17.13
C LEU A 406 82.85 -40.32 -16.89
N PRO A 407 83.73 -41.23 -17.34
CA PRO A 407 83.59 -42.65 -17.04
C PRO A 407 83.69 -42.93 -15.54
N ASP A 408 83.04 -44.00 -15.06
CA ASP A 408 83.06 -44.39 -13.64
C ASP A 408 84.47 -44.58 -13.09
N SER A 409 85.40 -45.01 -13.94
CA SER A 409 86.82 -45.21 -13.65
C SER A 409 87.63 -43.91 -13.49
N ALA A 410 87.04 -42.73 -13.73
CA ALA A 410 87.72 -41.45 -13.54
C ALA A 410 88.05 -41.20 -12.06
N SER A 411 89.20 -40.57 -11.79
CA SER A 411 89.64 -40.30 -10.41
C SER A 411 88.67 -39.35 -9.68
N PRO A 412 88.55 -39.45 -8.33
CA PRO A 412 87.74 -38.52 -7.56
C PRO A 412 88.11 -37.05 -7.79
N GLN A 413 89.40 -36.76 -7.98
CA GLN A 413 89.90 -35.42 -8.30
C GLN A 413 89.37 -34.93 -9.66
N ARG A 414 89.36 -35.78 -10.70
CA ARG A 414 88.84 -35.40 -12.01
C ARG A 414 87.33 -35.18 -11.99
N LYS A 415 86.59 -36.01 -11.24
CA LYS A 415 85.15 -35.83 -11.00
C LYS A 415 84.87 -34.50 -10.27
N ALA A 416 85.67 -34.17 -9.25
CA ALA A 416 85.55 -32.89 -8.53
C ALA A 416 85.87 -31.68 -9.42
N GLN A 417 86.90 -31.76 -10.28
CA GLN A 417 87.22 -30.70 -11.26
C GLN A 417 86.09 -30.48 -12.27
N ALA A 418 85.48 -31.56 -12.78
CA ALA A 418 84.34 -31.45 -13.68
C ALA A 418 83.14 -30.77 -12.97
N LYS A 419 82.83 -31.15 -11.73
CA LYS A 419 81.80 -30.49 -10.91
C LYS A 419 82.11 -29.01 -10.66
N GLN A 420 83.37 -28.68 -10.38
CA GLN A 420 83.81 -27.29 -10.20
C GLN A 420 83.58 -26.46 -11.48
N LEU A 421 83.91 -27.01 -12.65
CA LEU A 421 83.65 -26.33 -13.92
C LEU A 421 82.15 -26.21 -14.21
N LYS A 422 81.35 -27.26 -13.97
CA LYS A 422 79.88 -27.18 -14.08
C LYS A 422 79.33 -26.07 -13.21
N ALA A 423 79.75 -26.00 -11.94
CA ALA A 423 79.35 -24.94 -11.01
C ALA A 423 79.76 -23.54 -11.49
N TYR A 424 80.96 -23.40 -12.07
CA TYR A 424 81.40 -22.14 -12.67
C TYR A 424 80.55 -21.74 -13.90
N LEU A 425 80.20 -22.69 -14.76
CA LEU A 425 79.39 -22.42 -15.94
C LEU A 425 77.95 -22.04 -15.59
N MET A 426 77.39 -22.58 -14.50
CA MET A 426 76.04 -22.27 -14.02
C MET A 426 75.80 -20.77 -13.81
N PHE A 427 76.81 -19.95 -13.53
CA PHE A 427 76.65 -18.48 -13.46
C PHE A 427 76.22 -17.89 -14.80
N PHE A 428 76.84 -18.31 -15.90
CA PHE A 428 76.49 -17.86 -17.26
C PHE A 428 75.19 -18.50 -17.71
N ASP A 429 75.07 -19.79 -17.45
CA ASP A 429 73.94 -20.63 -17.83
C ASP A 429 72.63 -20.11 -17.22
N GLN A 430 72.65 -19.74 -15.93
CA GLN A 430 71.46 -19.22 -15.25
C GLN A 430 71.08 -17.82 -15.74
N LEU A 431 72.05 -16.96 -16.04
CA LEU A 431 71.79 -15.65 -16.64
C LEU A 431 71.15 -15.78 -18.02
N LEU A 432 71.68 -16.67 -18.86
CA LEU A 432 71.11 -16.98 -20.17
C LEU A 432 69.70 -17.56 -20.02
N ALA A 433 69.51 -18.55 -19.15
CA ALA A 433 68.19 -19.11 -18.83
C ALA A 433 67.18 -18.02 -18.45
N ASN A 434 67.59 -17.05 -17.62
CA ASN A 434 66.75 -15.91 -17.25
C ASN A 434 66.41 -15.01 -18.46
N TYR A 435 67.35 -14.73 -19.36
CA TYR A 435 67.04 -13.97 -20.58
C TYR A 435 66.03 -14.68 -21.49
N PHE A 436 66.16 -16.00 -21.67
CA PHE A 436 65.16 -16.78 -22.40
C PHE A 436 63.81 -16.79 -21.66
N ALA A 437 63.82 -16.88 -20.33
CA ALA A 437 62.59 -16.79 -19.53
C ALA A 437 61.92 -15.42 -19.69
N GLN A 438 62.70 -14.34 -19.70
CA GLN A 438 62.23 -12.98 -19.95
C GLN A 438 61.56 -12.86 -21.32
N LEU A 439 62.18 -13.40 -22.37
CA LEU A 439 61.61 -13.40 -23.73
C LEU A 439 60.32 -14.23 -23.79
N GLY A 440 60.32 -15.43 -23.19
CA GLY A 440 59.15 -16.31 -23.14
C GLY A 440 57.96 -15.73 -22.39
N ASN A 441 58.20 -14.80 -21.46
CA ASN A 441 57.16 -14.13 -20.67
C ASN A 441 56.94 -12.66 -21.09
N ALA A 442 57.41 -12.26 -22.28
CA ALA A 442 57.24 -10.88 -22.76
C ALA A 442 55.75 -10.43 -22.76
N LYS A 443 54.82 -11.36 -23.04
CA LYS A 443 53.37 -11.11 -22.98
C LYS A 443 52.87 -10.71 -21.58
N GLU A 444 53.47 -11.25 -20.52
CA GLU A 444 53.06 -11.00 -19.14
C GLU A 444 53.45 -9.59 -18.66
N LEU A 445 54.51 -9.00 -19.24
CA LEU A 445 54.93 -7.63 -18.93
C LEU A 445 53.82 -6.61 -19.25
N PHE A 446 53.19 -6.78 -20.40
CA PHE A 446 52.09 -5.96 -20.90
C PHE A 446 50.72 -6.50 -20.49
N SER A 447 50.68 -7.56 -19.68
CA SER A 447 49.43 -8.15 -19.23
C SER A 447 48.89 -7.40 -18.02
N PHE A 448 47.62 -7.00 -18.12
CA PHE A 448 46.82 -6.60 -16.98
C PHE A 448 45.94 -7.75 -16.47
N TYR A 449 46.01 -8.97 -17.03
CA TYR A 449 45.31 -10.15 -16.53
C TYR A 449 46.21 -11.15 -15.78
N ALA A 450 47.51 -10.85 -15.67
CA ALA A 450 48.45 -11.67 -14.92
C ALA A 450 47.98 -11.86 -13.46
N GLN A 451 48.01 -13.10 -12.96
CA GLN A 451 47.64 -13.40 -11.57
C GLN A 451 48.68 -12.89 -10.57
N GLN A 452 49.95 -12.88 -10.96
CA GLN A 452 51.05 -12.29 -10.20
C GLN A 452 51.76 -11.30 -11.12
N PRO A 453 51.62 -9.98 -10.90
CA PRO A 453 52.32 -9.00 -11.70
C PRO A 453 53.82 -9.12 -11.41
N ARG A 454 54.60 -9.58 -12.38
CA ARG A 454 56.07 -9.65 -12.33
C ARG A 454 56.68 -8.77 -13.41
N THR A 455 57.95 -8.39 -13.25
CA THR A 455 58.67 -7.62 -14.28
C THR A 455 59.94 -8.31 -14.77
N TYR A 456 60.53 -9.20 -13.96
CA TYR A 456 61.60 -10.08 -14.39
C TYR A 456 61.22 -11.54 -14.22
N PHE A 457 61.61 -12.36 -15.20
CA PHE A 457 61.31 -13.78 -15.21
C PHE A 457 62.59 -14.59 -15.20
N SER A 458 62.55 -15.69 -14.44
CA SER A 458 63.64 -16.65 -14.36
C SER A 458 63.12 -18.05 -14.66
N GLN A 459 64.02 -18.94 -15.07
CA GLN A 459 63.76 -20.37 -15.15
C GLN A 459 64.98 -21.13 -14.62
N VAL A 460 64.74 -22.20 -13.87
CA VAL A 460 65.83 -23.08 -13.44
C VAL A 460 66.24 -24.01 -14.58
N ILE A 461 67.52 -24.38 -14.61
CA ILE A 461 68.05 -25.29 -15.64
C ILE A 461 67.72 -26.74 -15.26
N GLU A 462 66.49 -27.17 -15.54
CA GLU A 462 66.05 -28.52 -15.22
C GLU A 462 66.52 -29.51 -16.31
N ASP A 463 67.79 -29.90 -16.22
CA ASP A 463 68.39 -30.89 -17.11
C ASP A 463 69.00 -32.06 -16.34
N THR A 464 68.25 -33.17 -16.29
CA THR A 464 68.66 -34.39 -15.59
C THR A 464 69.87 -35.07 -16.22
N SER A 465 70.17 -34.81 -17.50
CA SER A 465 71.34 -35.39 -18.15
C SER A 465 72.65 -34.75 -17.71
N LEU A 466 72.60 -33.58 -17.07
CA LEU A 466 73.78 -32.86 -16.58
C LEU A 466 74.07 -33.09 -15.08
N ASP A 467 73.21 -33.81 -14.36
CA ASP A 467 73.41 -34.16 -12.93
C ASP A 467 73.78 -32.94 -12.06
N LEU A 468 72.99 -31.87 -12.19
CA LEU A 468 73.26 -30.59 -11.51
C LEU A 468 72.78 -30.55 -10.05
N ASP A 469 72.04 -31.57 -9.60
CA ASP A 469 71.44 -31.60 -8.26
C ASP A 469 72.50 -31.69 -7.17
N GLU A 470 73.64 -32.33 -7.44
CA GLU A 470 74.79 -32.38 -6.52
C GLU A 470 75.53 -31.03 -6.38
N ILE A 471 75.24 -30.07 -7.25
CA ILE A 471 75.85 -28.72 -7.27
C ILE A 471 74.92 -27.69 -6.62
N ARG A 472 73.61 -27.94 -6.62
CA ARG A 472 72.58 -27.05 -6.06
C ARG A 472 72.47 -27.17 -4.56
N ASP A 473 72.14 -26.06 -3.91
CA ASP A 473 71.84 -26.02 -2.48
C ASP A 473 70.45 -26.66 -2.22
N ASN A 474 70.43 -27.74 -1.43
CA ASN A 474 69.25 -28.43 -0.86
C ASN A 474 68.30 -29.29 -1.72
N GLY A 475 68.61 -29.65 -2.98
CA GLY A 475 67.89 -30.72 -3.71
C GLY A 475 66.38 -30.52 -3.99
N ASP A 476 65.72 -29.53 -3.37
CA ASP A 476 64.35 -29.11 -3.66
C ASP A 476 64.38 -28.09 -4.80
N LEU A 477 64.08 -28.57 -6.00
CA LEU A 477 64.07 -27.75 -7.21
C LEU A 477 63.02 -26.64 -7.17
N ALA A 478 61.88 -26.85 -6.52
CA ALA A 478 60.81 -25.86 -6.44
C ALA A 478 61.20 -24.71 -5.50
N ALA A 479 61.76 -25.03 -4.34
CA ALA A 479 62.30 -24.02 -3.42
C ALA A 479 63.47 -23.24 -4.05
N HIS A 480 64.33 -23.93 -4.81
CA HIS A 480 65.40 -23.28 -5.56
C HIS A 480 64.87 -22.34 -6.65
N ALA A 481 63.85 -22.77 -7.41
CA ALA A 481 63.23 -21.95 -8.44
C ALA A 481 62.56 -20.69 -7.88
N ALA A 482 61.85 -20.82 -6.75
CA ALA A 482 61.28 -19.67 -6.05
C ALA A 482 62.38 -18.69 -5.60
N LYS A 483 63.47 -19.20 -5.01
CA LYS A 483 64.61 -18.37 -4.58
C LYS A 483 65.29 -17.66 -5.75
N VAL A 484 65.52 -18.35 -6.87
CA VAL A 484 66.11 -17.74 -8.08
C VAL A 484 65.20 -16.66 -8.64
N GLN A 485 63.90 -16.91 -8.66
CA GLN A 485 62.92 -15.93 -9.09
C GLN A 485 62.89 -14.70 -8.19
N ASP A 486 62.93 -14.90 -6.87
CA ASP A 486 62.97 -13.80 -5.91
C ASP A 486 64.27 -12.98 -6.08
N ILE A 487 65.42 -13.62 -6.25
CA ILE A 487 66.68 -12.91 -6.52
C ILE A 487 66.61 -12.13 -7.84
N THR A 488 65.95 -12.69 -8.86
CA THR A 488 65.86 -12.10 -10.20
C THR A 488 64.94 -10.87 -10.21
N GLU A 489 63.88 -10.87 -9.42
CA GLU A 489 62.95 -9.74 -9.31
C GLU A 489 63.46 -8.65 -8.35
N ALA A 490 64.28 -9.00 -7.36
CA ALA A 490 64.79 -8.09 -6.34
C ALA A 490 65.76 -7.04 -6.91
N SER A 491 65.77 -5.85 -6.32
CA SER A 491 66.82 -4.85 -6.55
C SER A 491 68.20 -5.34 -6.07
N ALA A 492 69.28 -4.77 -6.62
CA ALA A 492 70.69 -5.14 -6.38
C ALA A 492 71.20 -5.02 -4.90
N LEU A 493 70.31 -4.80 -3.93
CA LEU A 493 70.60 -4.59 -2.50
C LEU A 493 70.40 -5.83 -1.60
N GLY A 494 70.01 -6.97 -2.15
CA GLY A 494 70.14 -8.27 -1.47
C GLY A 494 68.83 -9.03 -1.22
N PRO A 495 68.91 -10.36 -0.97
CA PRO A 495 67.78 -11.29 -1.04
C PRO A 495 66.96 -11.42 0.27
N GLU A 496 66.96 -10.43 1.16
CA GLU A 496 66.06 -10.48 2.33
C GLU A 496 64.64 -10.12 1.88
N ILE A 497 63.93 -11.14 1.38
CA ILE A 497 62.48 -11.21 1.14
C ILE A 497 61.96 -10.00 0.34
N ILE A 498 61.64 -10.22 -0.94
CA ILE A 498 60.79 -9.27 -1.67
C ILE A 498 59.45 -9.21 -0.93
N ALA A 499 59.30 -8.19 -0.09
CA ALA A 499 57.99 -7.71 0.26
C ALA A 499 57.36 -7.10 -1.00
N PRO A 500 56.04 -7.17 -1.17
CA PRO A 500 55.28 -6.42 -2.18
C PRO A 500 55.61 -4.91 -2.26
N ASP A 501 56.37 -4.38 -1.30
CA ASP A 501 56.77 -2.99 -1.16
C ASP A 501 58.19 -2.67 -1.71
N ASP A 502 58.85 -3.56 -2.50
CA ASP A 502 60.14 -3.22 -3.14
C ASP A 502 59.94 -2.03 -4.11
N PRO A 503 60.51 -0.84 -3.82
CA PRO A 503 60.31 0.35 -4.64
C PRO A 503 60.77 0.16 -6.09
N ALA A 504 61.80 -0.66 -6.32
CA ALA A 504 62.33 -0.89 -7.66
C ALA A 504 61.40 -1.76 -8.52
N PHE A 505 60.71 -2.73 -7.92
CA PHE A 505 59.67 -3.52 -8.60
C PHE A 505 58.51 -2.62 -8.98
N SER A 506 58.00 -1.84 -8.03
CA SER A 506 56.83 -0.99 -8.23
C SER A 506 57.09 0.08 -9.30
N GLU A 507 58.27 0.70 -9.30
CA GLU A 507 58.67 1.66 -10.35
C GLU A 507 58.64 1.01 -11.75
N ARG A 508 59.24 -0.19 -11.90
CA ARG A 508 59.27 -0.91 -13.18
C ARG A 508 57.86 -1.26 -13.65
N LYS A 509 57.02 -1.80 -12.77
CA LYS A 509 55.64 -2.19 -13.16
C LYS A 509 54.80 -0.96 -13.51
N ASN A 510 54.92 0.11 -12.73
CA ASN A 510 54.25 1.38 -13.02
C ASN A 510 54.66 1.96 -14.38
N ARG A 511 55.92 1.82 -14.82
CA ARG A 511 56.34 2.24 -16.17
C ARG A 511 55.61 1.48 -17.28
N PHE A 512 55.46 0.16 -17.15
CA PHE A 512 54.69 -0.64 -18.12
C PHE A 512 53.21 -0.24 -18.14
N LEU A 513 52.60 -0.07 -16.97
CA LEU A 513 51.19 0.33 -16.86
C LEU A 513 50.96 1.75 -17.41
N ASN A 514 51.85 2.70 -17.12
CA ASN A 514 51.80 4.06 -17.67
C ASN A 514 51.92 4.04 -19.21
N HIS A 515 52.75 3.17 -19.77
CA HIS A 515 52.83 2.99 -21.23
C HIS A 515 51.50 2.49 -21.82
N LEU A 516 50.83 1.54 -21.15
CA LEU A 516 49.52 1.04 -21.59
C LEU A 516 48.43 2.11 -21.47
N LEU A 517 48.39 2.85 -20.36
CA LEU A 517 47.45 3.95 -20.13
C LEU A 517 47.64 5.08 -21.16
N ALA A 518 48.88 5.38 -21.54
CA ALA A 518 49.19 6.41 -22.51
C ALA A 518 48.60 6.14 -23.91
N ARG A 519 48.34 4.87 -24.28
CA ARG A 519 47.65 4.50 -25.53
C ARG A 519 46.21 5.04 -25.58
N PHE A 520 45.64 5.29 -24.41
CA PHE A 520 44.29 5.79 -24.20
C PHE A 520 44.27 7.28 -23.78
N ALA A 521 45.43 7.94 -23.80
CA ALA A 521 45.64 9.29 -23.28
C ALA A 521 45.27 9.45 -21.78
N GLU A 522 45.38 8.38 -21.00
CA GLU A 522 45.04 8.38 -19.57
C GLU A 522 46.30 8.52 -18.70
N GLN A 523 46.18 9.22 -17.58
CA GLN A 523 47.26 9.46 -16.62
C GLN A 523 46.75 9.38 -15.18
N PHE A 524 47.59 8.88 -14.27
CA PHE A 524 47.31 8.76 -12.82
C PHE A 524 48.23 9.67 -11.99
N THR A 525 48.80 10.71 -12.61
CA THR A 525 49.83 11.56 -12.00
C THR A 525 49.36 12.23 -10.71
N ASP A 526 48.21 12.91 -10.73
CA ASP A 526 47.68 13.61 -9.55
C ASP A 526 47.31 12.64 -8.43
N TYR A 527 46.72 11.49 -8.79
CA TYR A 527 46.43 10.41 -7.85
C TYR A 527 47.72 9.91 -7.19
N SER A 528 48.76 9.59 -7.98
CA SER A 528 50.05 9.13 -7.43
C SER A 528 50.74 10.16 -6.53
N LEU A 529 50.66 11.45 -6.83
CA LEU A 529 51.28 12.52 -6.04
C LEU A 529 50.60 12.73 -4.69
N LEU A 530 49.27 12.63 -4.65
CA LEU A 530 48.50 12.78 -3.42
C LEU A 530 48.66 11.60 -2.47
N LEU A 531 48.96 10.44 -3.03
CA LEU A 531 48.99 9.18 -2.30
C LEU A 531 50.35 8.81 -1.70
N TYR A 532 51.40 9.58 -2.00
CA TYR A 532 52.75 9.42 -1.43
C TYR A 532 52.80 9.43 0.12
N ALA A 533 51.72 9.82 0.80
CA ALA A 533 51.61 9.87 2.25
C ALA A 533 50.86 8.66 2.89
N HIS A 534 49.98 7.96 2.17
CA HIS A 534 48.95 7.11 2.80
C HIS A 534 48.55 5.82 2.08
N ILE A 535 48.87 5.64 0.79
CA ILE A 535 48.50 4.44 0.02
C ILE A 535 49.78 3.74 -0.46
N SER A 536 49.79 2.41 -0.48
CA SER A 536 50.96 1.65 -0.92
C SER A 536 51.14 1.78 -2.44
N GLU A 537 52.39 1.75 -2.92
CA GLU A 537 52.68 1.68 -4.36
C GLU A 537 52.00 0.46 -5.04
N GLN A 538 51.72 -0.57 -4.24
CA GLN A 538 50.99 -1.77 -4.66
C GLN A 538 49.52 -1.46 -4.98
N ASP A 539 48.83 -0.68 -4.14
CA ASP A 539 47.43 -0.28 -4.40
C ASP A 539 47.33 0.54 -5.71
N LEU A 540 48.30 1.42 -5.98
CA LEU A 540 48.38 2.18 -7.24
C LEU A 540 48.50 1.26 -8.47
N ILE A 541 49.29 0.19 -8.37
CA ILE A 541 49.43 -0.82 -9.43
C ILE A 541 48.10 -1.55 -9.65
N GLU A 542 47.42 -1.93 -8.57
CA GLU A 542 46.13 -2.61 -8.61
C GLU A 542 45.04 -1.73 -9.23
N ASP A 543 44.99 -0.45 -8.86
CA ASP A 543 44.05 0.53 -9.42
C ASP A 543 44.26 0.75 -10.92
N LYS A 544 45.52 0.89 -11.37
CA LYS A 544 45.85 1.02 -12.80
C LYS A 544 45.48 -0.23 -13.58
N ILE A 545 45.72 -1.41 -13.02
CA ILE A 545 45.33 -2.69 -13.63
C ILE A 545 43.81 -2.78 -13.74
N ALA A 546 43.07 -2.42 -12.67
CA ALA A 546 41.62 -2.40 -12.66
C ALA A 546 41.06 -1.42 -13.70
N PHE A 547 41.65 -0.22 -13.81
CA PHE A 547 41.27 0.78 -14.80
C PHE A 547 41.48 0.27 -16.24
N LEU A 548 42.63 -0.37 -16.54
CA LEU A 548 42.92 -0.92 -17.87
C LEU A 548 41.98 -2.09 -18.25
N ARG A 549 41.65 -2.96 -17.28
CA ARG A 549 40.68 -4.05 -17.47
C ARG A 549 39.30 -3.53 -17.86
N ASP A 550 38.84 -2.53 -17.13
CA ASP A 550 37.49 -1.97 -17.29
C ASP A 550 37.42 -0.92 -18.41
N TYR A 551 38.55 -0.54 -19.02
CA TYR A 551 38.67 0.60 -19.96
C TYR A 551 37.65 0.56 -21.10
N HIS A 552 37.45 -0.60 -21.73
CA HIS A 552 36.47 -0.76 -22.81
C HIS A 552 35.05 -0.32 -22.39
N GLN A 553 34.67 -0.59 -21.14
CA GLN A 553 33.37 -0.21 -20.60
C GLN A 553 33.36 1.26 -20.15
N ILE A 554 34.33 1.68 -19.33
CA ILE A 554 34.36 3.04 -18.77
C ILE A 554 34.72 4.11 -19.81
N GLY A 555 35.39 3.75 -20.89
CA GLY A 555 35.72 4.62 -22.02
C GLY A 555 34.54 4.84 -22.97
N ALA A 556 33.78 3.78 -23.27
CA ALA A 556 32.61 3.85 -24.13
C ALA A 556 31.40 4.51 -23.43
N ALA A 557 31.20 4.24 -22.13
CA ALA A 557 30.01 4.62 -21.39
C ALA A 557 30.16 5.93 -20.57
N ARG A 558 31.15 6.79 -20.89
CA ARG A 558 31.51 7.99 -20.10
C ARG A 558 30.33 8.89 -19.74
N GLY A 559 29.45 9.16 -20.70
CA GLY A 559 28.27 10.02 -20.53
C GLY A 559 26.97 9.27 -20.21
N SER A 560 27.04 7.98 -19.86
CA SER A 560 25.84 7.17 -19.60
C SER A 560 25.36 7.29 -18.15
N GLY A 561 24.05 7.49 -17.99
CA GLY A 561 23.37 7.34 -16.71
C GLY A 561 23.08 5.88 -16.40
N PHE A 562 22.72 5.59 -15.16
CA PHE A 562 22.30 4.23 -14.79
C PHE A 562 20.91 3.92 -15.36
N ASN A 563 20.62 2.63 -15.52
CA ASN A 563 19.33 2.17 -16.01
C ASN A 563 18.34 2.04 -14.85
N TYR A 564 17.53 3.07 -14.60
CA TYR A 564 16.53 3.04 -13.51
C TYR A 564 15.39 2.04 -13.73
N THR A 565 15.30 1.37 -14.89
CA THR A 565 14.34 0.28 -15.13
C THR A 565 14.85 -1.09 -14.66
N LEU A 566 16.08 -1.16 -14.16
CA LEU A 566 16.68 -2.35 -13.58
C LEU A 566 17.02 -2.10 -12.11
N PRO A 567 17.04 -3.15 -11.26
CA PRO A 567 17.50 -3.00 -9.88
C PRO A 567 18.94 -2.46 -9.85
N SER A 568 19.17 -1.37 -9.10
CA SER A 568 20.50 -0.73 -8.96
C SER A 568 21.13 -0.91 -7.57
N TRP A 569 20.31 -0.96 -6.51
CA TRP A 569 20.82 -1.04 -5.13
C TRP A 569 21.66 -2.30 -4.89
N GLU A 570 22.95 -2.14 -4.59
CA GLU A 570 23.93 -3.24 -4.43
C GLU A 570 24.03 -4.16 -5.68
N LYS A 571 23.96 -3.56 -6.89
CA LYS A 571 24.06 -4.26 -8.18
C LYS A 571 25.08 -3.62 -9.13
N GLU A 572 25.34 -4.29 -10.25
CA GLU A 572 26.24 -3.81 -11.33
C GLU A 572 25.68 -2.62 -12.14
N ASN A 573 24.40 -2.30 -11.93
CA ASN A 573 23.67 -1.25 -12.64
C ASN A 573 24.00 0.13 -12.06
N ILE A 574 25.16 0.62 -12.46
CA ILE A 574 25.76 1.88 -12.04
C ILE A 574 26.10 2.66 -13.30
N SER A 575 26.01 3.99 -13.23
CA SER A 575 26.33 4.88 -14.35
C SER A 575 27.77 4.71 -14.81
N GLY A 576 28.05 4.93 -16.09
CA GLY A 576 29.41 4.81 -16.61
C GLY A 576 30.33 5.89 -16.04
N LEU A 577 29.81 7.10 -15.77
CA LEU A 577 30.54 8.17 -15.10
C LEU A 577 30.94 7.79 -13.66
N GLU A 578 30.01 7.23 -12.89
CA GLU A 578 30.30 6.78 -11.52
C GLU A 578 31.40 5.72 -11.52
N LYS A 579 31.29 4.68 -12.37
CA LYS A 579 32.35 3.65 -12.49
C LYS A 579 33.69 4.25 -12.86
N ARG A 580 33.71 5.20 -13.79
CA ARG A 580 34.93 5.84 -14.27
C ARG A 580 35.59 6.70 -13.19
N VAL A 581 34.81 7.54 -12.51
CA VAL A 581 35.27 8.37 -11.39
C VAL A 581 35.80 7.48 -10.26
N SER A 582 35.07 6.42 -9.90
CA SER A 582 35.54 5.46 -8.89
C SER A 582 36.87 4.81 -9.27
N ARG A 583 37.06 4.42 -10.55
CA ARG A 583 38.33 3.84 -11.02
C ARG A 583 39.49 4.83 -11.03
N LYS A 584 39.24 6.12 -11.34
CA LYS A 584 40.27 7.17 -11.27
C LYS A 584 40.66 7.53 -9.84
N LEU A 585 39.72 7.40 -8.90
CA LEU A 585 39.92 7.67 -7.48
C LEU A 585 40.37 6.43 -6.68
N GLY A 586 40.53 5.27 -7.32
CA GLY A 586 40.84 4.00 -6.63
C GLY A 586 39.83 3.65 -5.54
N ILE A 587 38.54 3.80 -5.85
CA ILE A 587 37.43 3.37 -4.99
C ILE A 587 36.99 2.00 -5.48
N SER A 588 37.46 0.95 -4.82
CA SER A 588 37.14 -0.44 -5.18
C SER A 588 35.68 -0.82 -4.86
N SER A 589 35.10 -0.14 -3.87
CA SER A 589 33.78 -0.36 -3.26
C SER A 589 32.62 0.37 -3.95
N TYR A 590 32.79 0.87 -5.17
CA TYR A 590 31.77 1.63 -5.91
C TYR A 590 30.42 0.90 -6.10
N ARG A 591 30.37 -0.42 -5.84
CA ARG A 591 29.14 -1.22 -5.87
C ARG A 591 28.32 -1.13 -4.59
N LYS A 592 28.96 -0.77 -3.47
CA LYS A 592 28.31 -0.63 -2.17
C LYS A 592 27.54 0.69 -2.12
N HIS A 593 26.23 0.58 -1.94
CA HIS A 593 25.32 1.70 -1.82
C HIS A 593 24.91 1.95 -0.36
N ASP A 594 25.03 0.97 0.54
CA ASP A 594 24.84 1.20 1.99
C ASP A 594 26.09 1.85 2.61
N LEU A 595 26.25 3.15 2.37
CA LEU A 595 27.38 3.91 2.88
C LEU A 595 27.14 4.28 4.34
N ALA A 596 25.90 4.55 4.77
CA ALA A 596 25.59 4.89 6.17
C ALA A 596 25.98 3.78 7.17
N GLY A 597 25.94 2.51 6.76
CA GLY A 597 26.42 1.37 7.56
C GLY A 597 27.94 1.18 7.59
N MET A 598 28.71 1.88 6.73
CA MET A 598 30.14 1.65 6.51
C MET A 598 31.02 2.18 7.66
N ASP A 599 32.12 1.46 7.93
CA ASP A 599 33.16 1.86 8.86
C ASP A 599 34.11 2.93 8.27
N ASN A 600 34.75 3.73 9.11
CA ASN A 600 35.58 4.87 8.71
C ASN A 600 36.92 4.51 8.03
N ALA A 601 37.33 3.25 8.12
CA ALA A 601 38.60 2.70 7.62
C ALA A 601 38.51 2.03 6.24
N GLN A 602 37.30 1.94 5.65
CA GLN A 602 37.13 1.38 4.29
C GLN A 602 37.40 2.43 3.21
N ASP A 603 37.64 2.00 1.96
CA ASP A 603 37.91 2.84 0.77
C ASP A 603 36.81 3.88 0.44
N GLY A 604 35.67 3.80 1.12
CA GLY A 604 34.54 4.72 1.00
C GLY A 604 33.59 4.35 -0.14
N GLY A 605 32.99 5.37 -0.75
CA GLY A 605 32.01 5.26 -1.83
C GLY A 605 31.29 6.60 -1.99
N PHE A 606 30.47 6.73 -3.02
CA PHE A 606 29.61 7.89 -3.20
C PHE A 606 28.35 7.50 -3.97
N HIS A 607 27.29 8.29 -3.82
CA HIS A 607 26.11 8.20 -4.68
C HIS A 607 26.14 9.29 -5.74
N MET A 608 25.65 8.99 -6.94
CA MET A 608 25.35 9.99 -7.96
C MET A 608 23.85 10.04 -8.24
N LEU A 609 23.27 11.24 -8.21
CA LEU A 609 21.85 11.47 -8.49
C LEU A 609 21.65 12.49 -9.61
N GLU A 610 20.84 12.12 -10.59
CA GLU A 610 20.46 13.00 -11.69
C GLU A 610 19.17 13.74 -11.36
N HIS A 611 19.22 15.08 -11.38
CA HIS A 611 18.08 15.89 -10.96
C HIS A 611 16.90 15.75 -11.92
N LEU A 612 17.14 15.50 -13.22
CA LEU A 612 16.09 15.25 -14.21
C LEU A 612 15.19 14.06 -13.82
N LEU A 613 15.72 13.08 -13.08
CA LEU A 613 14.95 11.93 -12.61
C LEU A 613 14.01 12.29 -11.45
N LEU A 614 14.29 13.40 -10.74
CA LEU A 614 13.46 13.98 -9.69
C LEU A 614 12.40 14.96 -10.23
N ARG A 615 12.27 15.12 -11.55
CA ARG A 615 11.26 16.02 -12.11
C ARG A 615 9.84 15.62 -11.66
N PRO A 616 8.89 16.58 -11.62
CA PRO A 616 7.50 16.29 -11.33
C PRO A 616 6.90 15.32 -12.36
N SER A 617 6.04 14.44 -11.88
CA SER A 617 5.35 13.41 -12.65
C SER A 617 3.92 13.85 -13.00
N PRO A 618 3.24 13.22 -13.98
CA PRO A 618 1.84 13.49 -14.25
C PRO A 618 0.92 13.36 -13.02
N ALA A 619 1.25 12.47 -12.08
CA ALA A 619 0.51 12.28 -10.82
C ALA A 619 0.54 13.53 -9.92
N ASP A 620 1.55 14.40 -10.04
CA ASP A 620 1.58 15.65 -9.27
C ASP A 620 0.41 16.58 -9.60
N LYS A 621 -0.24 16.44 -10.76
CA LYS A 621 -1.45 17.22 -11.11
C LYS A 621 -2.63 16.94 -10.16
N GLU A 622 -2.70 15.76 -9.57
CA GLU A 622 -3.80 15.36 -8.68
C GLU A 622 -3.85 16.21 -7.40
N GLN A 623 -2.69 16.73 -6.96
CA GLN A 623 -2.58 17.64 -5.82
C GLN A 623 -3.38 18.94 -6.01
N TRP A 624 -3.74 19.30 -7.24
CA TRP A 624 -4.50 20.53 -7.54
C TRP A 624 -5.85 20.29 -8.21
N ALA A 625 -6.28 19.04 -8.39
CA ALA A 625 -7.58 18.73 -9.03
C ALA A 625 -8.78 19.36 -8.30
N GLN A 626 -8.70 19.58 -6.98
CA GLN A 626 -9.77 20.21 -6.19
C GLN A 626 -9.66 21.74 -6.07
N ALA A 627 -8.50 22.33 -6.38
CA ALA A 627 -8.35 23.79 -6.40
C ALA A 627 -9.22 24.44 -7.50
N GLU A 628 -9.55 23.69 -8.55
CA GLU A 628 -10.50 24.09 -9.60
C GLU A 628 -11.97 24.07 -9.12
N ALA A 629 -12.27 23.39 -8.01
CA ALA A 629 -13.63 23.22 -7.49
C ALA A 629 -14.08 24.32 -6.50
N GLY A 630 -13.29 25.38 -6.32
CA GLY A 630 -13.71 26.59 -5.59
C GLY A 630 -13.64 26.53 -4.06
N THR A 631 -12.81 25.66 -3.48
CA THR A 631 -12.63 25.51 -2.02
C THR A 631 -11.88 26.69 -1.34
N GLY A 632 -11.62 27.80 -2.03
CA GLY A 632 -11.01 29.01 -1.46
C GLY A 632 -9.52 28.92 -1.14
N TRP A 633 -8.95 27.72 -1.04
CA TRP A 633 -7.53 27.50 -0.76
C TRP A 633 -6.68 27.69 -2.02
N GLN A 634 -5.71 28.59 -1.98
CA GLN A 634 -4.79 28.84 -3.10
C GLN A 634 -3.99 27.57 -3.46
N ALA A 635 -3.68 27.43 -4.75
CA ALA A 635 -2.75 26.44 -5.25
C ALA A 635 -1.36 26.73 -4.65
N ALA A 636 -0.88 25.87 -3.75
CA ALA A 636 0.47 25.98 -3.21
C ALA A 636 1.52 25.77 -4.32
N ALA A 637 2.73 26.28 -4.12
CA ALA A 637 3.87 25.89 -4.93
C ALA A 637 4.19 24.40 -4.71
N LEU A 638 4.89 23.80 -5.67
CA LEU A 638 5.46 22.46 -5.55
C LEU A 638 6.78 22.50 -4.76
N VAL A 639 7.63 23.49 -5.04
CA VAL A 639 8.94 23.66 -4.42
C VAL A 639 9.20 25.14 -4.15
N ALA A 640 9.49 25.49 -2.91
CA ALA A 640 9.97 26.81 -2.52
C ALA A 640 11.50 26.87 -2.54
N GLU A 641 12.04 28.06 -2.80
CA GLU A 641 13.46 28.38 -2.87
C GLU A 641 14.30 27.33 -3.63
N PRO A 642 13.96 27.05 -4.90
CA PRO A 642 14.73 26.12 -5.71
C PRO A 642 16.15 26.68 -5.93
N VAL A 643 17.12 25.78 -6.11
CA VAL A 643 18.53 26.13 -6.35
C VAL A 643 18.75 26.92 -7.65
N SER A 644 17.81 26.82 -8.60
CA SER A 644 17.72 27.60 -9.83
C SER A 644 16.28 27.60 -10.35
N ASN A 645 15.97 28.49 -11.30
CA ASN A 645 14.66 28.54 -11.96
C ASN A 645 14.30 27.23 -12.70
N ASP A 646 15.31 26.51 -13.18
CA ASP A 646 15.22 25.11 -13.60
C ASP A 646 16.18 24.27 -12.74
N PRO A 647 15.69 23.58 -11.70
CA PRO A 647 16.54 22.77 -10.81
C PRO A 647 16.75 21.34 -11.32
N TYR A 648 16.23 20.99 -12.50
CA TYR A 648 16.18 19.60 -12.99
C TYR A 648 17.10 19.35 -14.18
N SER A 649 17.09 20.23 -15.18
CA SER A 649 17.78 19.97 -16.45
C SER A 649 19.30 20.01 -16.29
N HIS A 650 19.98 19.00 -16.86
CA HIS A 650 21.44 18.89 -16.94
C HIS A 650 22.15 19.18 -15.61
N GLN A 651 21.64 18.64 -14.51
CA GLN A 651 22.19 18.80 -13.17
C GLN A 651 22.33 17.44 -12.47
N ILE A 652 23.47 17.25 -11.82
CA ILE A 652 23.78 16.04 -11.06
C ILE A 652 24.36 16.39 -9.70
N SER A 653 24.02 15.59 -8.69
CA SER A 653 24.57 15.65 -7.35
C SER A 653 25.46 14.43 -7.09
N PHE A 654 26.68 14.66 -6.61
CA PHE A 654 27.54 13.62 -6.01
C PHE A 654 27.48 13.74 -4.49
N ILE A 655 27.22 12.62 -3.82
CA ILE A 655 26.96 12.56 -2.39
C ILE A 655 28.03 11.68 -1.74
N PHE A 656 28.89 12.28 -0.93
CA PHE A 656 29.99 11.59 -0.24
C PHE A 656 29.77 11.54 1.28
N PRO A 657 30.19 10.44 1.94
CA PRO A 657 30.16 10.33 3.40
C PRO A 657 31.27 11.16 4.05
N LYS A 658 30.88 12.11 4.91
CA LYS A 658 31.83 13.03 5.57
C LYS A 658 32.75 12.36 6.60
N TRP A 659 32.39 11.18 7.11
CA TRP A 659 33.11 10.50 8.19
C TRP A 659 34.18 9.51 7.71
N VAL A 660 34.30 9.27 6.41
CA VAL A 660 35.35 8.40 5.85
C VAL A 660 36.69 9.12 5.90
N THR A 661 37.71 8.45 6.45
CA THR A 661 39.00 9.07 6.78
C THR A 661 39.67 9.69 5.54
N ARG A 662 39.79 8.92 4.45
CA ARG A 662 40.43 9.39 3.20
C ARG A 662 39.72 10.61 2.59
N PHE A 663 38.41 10.73 2.77
CA PHE A 663 37.64 11.85 2.21
C PHE A 663 37.76 13.14 3.03
N SER A 664 38.13 13.03 4.30
CA SER A 664 38.41 14.18 5.17
C SER A 664 39.76 14.83 4.87
N GLU A 665 40.64 14.15 4.11
CA GLU A 665 41.94 14.67 3.71
C GLU A 665 41.78 15.73 2.61
N LYS A 666 42.33 16.92 2.85
CA LYS A 666 42.17 18.06 1.92
C LYS A 666 42.68 17.74 0.52
N GLY A 667 43.83 17.08 0.41
CA GLY A 667 44.41 16.70 -0.88
C GLY A 667 43.52 15.75 -1.67
N PHE A 668 42.90 14.77 -1.02
CA PHE A 668 41.99 13.83 -1.67
C PHE A 668 40.66 14.47 -2.05
N SER A 669 40.12 15.34 -1.20
CA SER A 669 38.93 16.15 -1.54
C SER A 669 39.16 17.02 -2.78
N ASP A 670 40.33 17.65 -2.91
CA ASP A 670 40.68 18.46 -4.08
C ASP A 670 40.80 17.60 -5.35
N LEU A 671 41.29 16.36 -5.22
CA LEU A 671 41.31 15.40 -6.32
C LEU A 671 39.92 14.96 -6.76
N ILE A 672 39.02 14.70 -5.82
CA ILE A 672 37.61 14.41 -6.13
C ILE A 672 37.05 15.55 -6.97
N GLU A 673 37.16 16.79 -6.50
CA GLU A 673 36.65 17.96 -7.21
C GLU A 673 37.24 18.10 -8.62
N LYS A 674 38.56 17.91 -8.77
CA LYS A 674 39.22 17.96 -10.07
C LYS A 674 38.74 16.85 -11.00
N THR A 675 38.72 15.61 -10.51
CA THR A 675 38.29 14.43 -11.28
C THR A 675 36.85 14.57 -11.74
N LEU A 676 35.95 15.04 -10.87
CA LEU A 676 34.55 15.28 -11.23
C LEU A 676 34.41 16.32 -12.34
N ARG A 677 35.19 17.41 -12.31
CA ARG A 677 35.18 18.45 -13.36
C ARG A 677 35.74 17.96 -14.69
N GLU A 678 36.76 17.11 -14.66
CA GLU A 678 37.40 16.58 -15.87
C GLU A 678 36.54 15.50 -16.55
N GLU A 679 35.83 14.68 -15.76
CA GLU A 679 35.09 13.53 -16.28
C GLU A 679 33.62 13.80 -16.59
N THR A 680 33.02 14.81 -15.97
CA THR A 680 31.60 15.16 -16.22
C THR A 680 31.46 15.96 -17.51
N PRO A 681 30.47 15.67 -18.37
CA PRO A 681 30.18 16.49 -19.55
C PRO A 681 29.99 17.98 -19.22
N ALA A 682 30.63 18.86 -20.00
CA ALA A 682 30.72 20.30 -19.68
C ALA A 682 29.37 21.06 -19.60
N HIS A 683 28.32 20.54 -20.23
CA HIS A 683 26.97 21.13 -20.17
C HIS A 683 26.17 20.71 -18.93
N ILE A 684 26.67 19.72 -18.17
CA ILE A 684 26.05 19.22 -16.95
C ILE A 684 26.67 19.93 -15.75
N ARG A 685 25.83 20.54 -14.92
CA ARG A 685 26.25 21.18 -13.68
C ARG A 685 26.35 20.16 -12.55
N ILE A 686 27.43 20.28 -11.78
CA ILE A 686 27.77 19.37 -10.67
C ILE A 686 27.47 20.05 -9.33
N TYR A 687 26.83 19.32 -8.42
CA TYR A 687 26.73 19.64 -7.00
C TYR A 687 27.47 18.58 -6.19
N LEU A 688 28.25 19.01 -5.20
CA LEU A 688 29.02 18.13 -4.32
C LEU A 688 28.46 18.26 -2.90
N HIS A 689 28.02 17.13 -2.32
CA HIS A 689 27.41 17.06 -1.00
C HIS A 689 28.24 16.19 -0.07
N TRP A 690 28.55 16.72 1.11
CA TRP A 690 29.27 16.02 2.16
C TRP A 690 28.33 15.77 3.34
N LEU A 691 27.67 14.61 3.34
CA LEU A 691 26.64 14.29 4.33
C LEU A 691 27.25 13.63 5.58
N ASP A 692 26.75 13.99 6.75
CA ASP A 692 26.99 13.20 7.96
C ASP A 692 26.18 11.88 7.93
N ARG A 693 26.36 11.05 8.97
CA ARG A 693 25.78 9.70 9.00
C ARG A 693 24.25 9.71 9.05
N GLU A 694 23.64 10.68 9.72
CA GLU A 694 22.18 10.80 9.84
C GLU A 694 21.58 11.32 8.54
N GLN A 695 22.21 12.33 7.95
CA GLN A 695 21.85 12.87 6.63
C GLN A 695 21.98 11.80 5.54
N MET A 696 23.07 11.02 5.53
CA MET A 696 23.25 9.92 4.58
C MET A 696 22.18 8.85 4.75
N LEU A 697 21.87 8.43 5.99
CA LEU A 697 20.82 7.45 6.24
C LEU A 697 19.45 7.94 5.72
N THR A 698 19.14 9.23 5.91
CA THR A 698 17.92 9.86 5.41
C THR A 698 17.88 9.86 3.89
N PHE A 699 18.99 10.24 3.24
CA PHE A 699 19.14 10.19 1.79
C PHE A 699 18.99 8.77 1.23
N GLU A 700 19.73 7.79 1.76
CA GLU A 700 19.72 6.41 1.29
C GLU A 700 18.35 5.75 1.46
N SER A 701 17.65 6.02 2.57
CA SER A 701 16.28 5.55 2.79
C SER A 701 15.30 6.11 1.75
N ALA A 702 15.42 7.41 1.45
CA ALA A 702 14.63 8.06 0.40
C ALA A 702 14.98 7.50 -0.99
N TYR A 703 16.27 7.35 -1.30
CA TYR A 703 16.73 6.87 -2.59
C TYR A 703 16.34 5.40 -2.84
N LYS A 704 16.50 4.52 -1.85
CA LYS A 704 15.97 3.13 -1.88
C LYS A 704 14.48 3.11 -2.17
N THR A 705 13.70 3.93 -1.47
CA THR A 705 12.25 4.03 -1.68
C THR A 705 11.92 4.51 -3.09
N TRP A 706 12.64 5.52 -3.59
CA TRP A 706 12.46 6.03 -4.94
C TRP A 706 12.78 4.98 -6.00
N LEU A 707 13.90 4.28 -5.90
CA LEU A 707 14.30 3.21 -6.82
C LEU A 707 13.27 2.07 -6.88
N ASN A 708 12.68 1.70 -5.75
CA ASN A 708 11.67 0.64 -5.69
C ASN A 708 10.34 1.04 -6.33
N ASN A 709 10.04 2.34 -6.44
CA ASN A 709 8.74 2.84 -6.91
C ASN A 709 8.82 3.57 -8.27
N VAL A 710 10.01 3.96 -8.75
CA VAL A 710 10.16 4.79 -9.97
C VAL A 710 9.63 4.10 -11.23
N ILE A 711 9.82 2.79 -11.35
CA ILE A 711 9.35 2.02 -12.51
C ILE A 711 7.82 2.00 -12.54
N ALA A 712 7.20 1.54 -11.45
CA ALA A 712 5.75 1.47 -11.32
C ALA A 712 5.11 2.86 -11.46
N GLY A 713 5.72 3.90 -10.88
CA GLY A 713 5.22 5.27 -10.96
C GLY A 713 5.43 5.98 -12.31
N ARG A 714 6.26 5.44 -13.22
CA ARG A 714 6.53 6.02 -14.56
C ARG A 714 5.93 5.25 -15.72
N LEU A 715 5.77 3.93 -15.60
CA LEU A 715 5.11 3.10 -16.62
C LEU A 715 3.59 3.27 -16.63
N TRP A 716 3.03 3.89 -15.59
CA TRP A 716 1.59 3.97 -15.38
C TRP A 716 0.99 5.22 -16.04
N ASN A 717 -0.04 5.01 -16.87
CA ASN A 717 -0.80 6.09 -17.50
C ASN A 717 -1.97 6.48 -16.57
N PRO A 718 -2.15 7.75 -16.16
CA PRO A 718 -3.21 8.15 -15.22
C PRO A 718 -4.63 7.80 -15.67
N ILE A 719 -4.83 7.50 -16.95
CA ILE A 719 -6.12 7.16 -17.56
C ILE A 719 -6.64 5.80 -17.07
N ASP A 720 -5.77 4.90 -16.59
CA ASP A 720 -6.16 3.54 -16.16
C ASP A 720 -6.61 3.46 -14.68
N ILE A 721 -6.72 4.60 -13.97
CA ILE A 721 -7.21 4.63 -12.59
C ILE A 721 -8.73 4.46 -12.59
N GLN A 722 -9.18 3.25 -12.29
CA GLN A 722 -10.56 3.03 -11.83
C GLN A 722 -10.70 3.65 -10.43
N PRO A 723 -11.79 4.39 -10.13
CA PRO A 723 -12.05 4.90 -8.79
C PRO A 723 -12.06 3.74 -7.76
N GLY A 724 -11.06 3.67 -6.88
CA GLY A 724 -10.97 2.67 -5.81
C GLY A 724 -9.67 1.83 -5.77
N ASP A 725 -8.70 2.07 -6.65
CA ASP A 725 -7.45 1.30 -6.68
C ASP A 725 -6.39 1.84 -5.68
N ASP A 726 -6.64 1.61 -4.38
CA ASP A 726 -5.87 2.17 -3.27
C ASP A 726 -4.36 1.82 -3.30
N LEU A 727 -3.99 0.69 -3.92
CA LEU A 727 -2.60 0.24 -4.02
C LEU A 727 -1.77 1.13 -4.96
N ASN A 728 -2.36 1.52 -6.10
CA ASN A 728 -1.68 2.32 -7.12
C ASN A 728 -1.49 3.78 -6.66
N HIS A 729 -2.48 4.35 -5.98
CA HIS A 729 -2.35 5.67 -5.34
C HIS A 729 -1.16 5.73 -4.38
N MET A 730 -1.00 4.67 -3.57
CA MET A 730 0.05 4.59 -2.57
C MET A 730 1.46 4.56 -3.19
N ILE A 731 1.64 3.90 -4.34
CA ILE A 731 2.93 3.86 -5.05
C ILE A 731 3.36 5.28 -5.48
N HIS A 732 2.43 6.07 -6.04
CA HIS A 732 2.72 7.44 -6.46
C HIS A 732 2.99 8.37 -5.27
N ILE A 733 2.30 8.20 -4.14
CA ILE A 733 2.59 8.94 -2.91
C ILE A 733 3.99 8.58 -2.39
N LYS A 734 4.32 7.28 -2.27
CA LYS A 734 5.65 6.81 -1.85
C LYS A 734 6.78 7.35 -2.75
N LEU A 735 6.57 7.36 -4.07
CA LEU A 735 7.54 7.90 -5.03
C LEU A 735 7.78 9.40 -4.87
N ARG A 736 6.70 10.19 -4.78
CA ARG A 736 6.77 11.66 -4.64
C ARG A 736 7.34 12.06 -3.29
N ASP A 737 6.94 11.39 -2.22
CA ASP A 737 7.48 11.62 -0.88
C ASP A 737 8.99 11.29 -0.79
N ALA A 738 9.41 10.17 -1.40
CA ALA A 738 10.82 9.83 -1.53
C ALA A 738 11.62 10.87 -2.34
N ARG A 739 11.06 11.34 -3.48
CA ARG A 739 11.62 12.45 -4.26
C ARG A 739 11.78 13.70 -3.38
N ASP A 740 10.72 14.11 -2.68
CA ASP A 740 10.69 15.33 -1.89
C ASP A 740 11.74 15.29 -0.75
N ARG A 741 11.91 14.13 -0.09
CA ARG A 741 12.98 13.96 0.90
C ARG A 741 14.37 14.11 0.29
N MET A 742 14.62 13.56 -0.90
CA MET A 742 15.91 13.75 -1.59
C MET A 742 16.13 15.21 -2.00
N VAL A 743 15.09 15.88 -2.54
CA VAL A 743 15.13 17.31 -2.89
C VAL A 743 15.50 18.16 -1.68
N GLN A 744 14.93 17.86 -0.51
CA GLN A 744 15.21 18.57 0.74
C GLN A 744 16.62 18.29 1.26
N VAL A 745 17.01 17.02 1.42
CA VAL A 745 18.33 16.64 1.98
C VAL A 745 19.50 17.15 1.13
N LEU A 746 19.31 17.25 -0.20
CA LEU A 746 20.32 17.77 -1.12
C LEU A 746 20.21 19.29 -1.34
N GLY A 747 19.30 19.99 -0.66
CA GLY A 747 19.13 21.43 -0.80
C GLY A 747 18.74 21.91 -2.20
N ILE A 748 18.17 21.03 -3.04
CA ILE A 748 17.68 21.37 -4.39
C ILE A 748 16.53 22.38 -4.29
N GLY A 749 15.74 22.30 -3.22
CA GLY A 749 14.65 23.20 -2.87
C GLY A 749 13.93 22.69 -1.62
N THR A 750 12.90 23.40 -1.18
CA THR A 750 12.05 22.99 -0.06
C THR A 750 10.68 22.59 -0.62
N PRO A 751 10.39 21.28 -0.78
CA PRO A 751 9.14 20.82 -1.37
C PRO A 751 7.98 21.06 -0.41
N TYR A 752 6.83 21.44 -0.96
CA TYR A 752 5.60 21.53 -0.17
C TYR A 752 5.08 20.13 0.17
N PRO A 753 4.40 19.95 1.33
CA PRO A 753 3.72 18.70 1.63
C PRO A 753 2.72 18.29 0.55
N LEU A 754 2.56 16.97 0.33
CA LEU A 754 1.61 16.41 -0.61
C LEU A 754 0.17 16.69 -0.15
N ARG A 755 -0.67 17.17 -1.06
CA ARG A 755 -2.04 17.62 -0.77
C ARG A 755 -3.11 16.55 -0.98
N ASP A 756 -2.82 15.56 -1.81
CA ASP A 756 -3.70 14.48 -2.26
C ASP A 756 -3.63 13.23 -1.38
N LEU A 757 -3.21 13.39 -0.12
CA LEU A 757 -3.22 12.32 0.89
C LEU A 757 -4.66 11.94 1.25
N LYS A 758 -4.95 10.63 1.26
CA LYS A 758 -6.28 10.10 1.57
C LYS A 758 -6.51 10.10 3.08
N LEU A 759 -7.63 10.68 3.51
CA LEU A 759 -8.03 10.74 4.92
C LEU A 759 -9.11 9.70 5.21
N VAL A 760 -8.83 8.81 6.16
CA VAL A 760 -9.75 7.77 6.63
C VAL A 760 -10.18 8.11 8.06
N TYR A 761 -11.48 8.29 8.26
CA TYR A 761 -12.06 8.65 9.56
C TYR A 761 -13.50 8.11 9.67
N PRO A 762 -13.99 7.83 10.88
CA PRO A 762 -15.38 7.42 11.06
C PRO A 762 -16.32 8.59 10.73
N PRO A 763 -17.36 8.38 9.90
CA PRO A 763 -18.30 9.43 9.53
C PRO A 763 -19.19 9.88 10.69
N MET A 764 -19.28 9.07 11.75
CA MET A 764 -20.05 9.37 12.96
C MET A 764 -19.32 8.86 14.20
N VAL A 765 -19.26 9.70 15.24
CA VAL A 765 -18.60 9.41 16.52
C VAL A 765 -19.59 9.63 17.66
N ALA A 766 -19.56 8.79 18.70
CA ALA A 766 -20.40 8.99 19.88
C ALA A 766 -20.23 10.39 20.50
N TYR A 767 -21.30 10.95 21.06
CA TYR A 767 -21.25 12.28 21.67
C TYR A 767 -20.14 12.39 22.72
N ASN A 768 -19.41 13.50 22.68
CA ASN A 768 -18.32 13.82 23.61
C ASN A 768 -17.20 12.75 23.63
N ARG A 769 -16.94 12.11 22.50
CA ARG A 769 -15.79 11.21 22.31
C ARG A 769 -14.86 11.76 21.24
N PRO A 770 -13.53 11.69 21.45
CA PRO A 770 -12.57 11.95 20.40
C PRO A 770 -12.52 10.79 19.42
N THR A 771 -11.96 11.03 18.25
CA THR A 771 -11.59 10.01 17.27
C THR A 771 -10.20 10.31 16.71
N THR A 772 -9.79 9.55 15.70
CA THR A 772 -8.55 9.77 14.96
C THR A 772 -8.87 9.85 13.47
N ILE A 773 -8.09 10.69 12.79
CA ILE A 773 -8.07 10.80 11.33
C ILE A 773 -6.79 10.11 10.88
N GLN A 774 -6.94 9.03 10.13
CA GLN A 774 -5.82 8.29 9.56
C GLN A 774 -5.43 8.93 8.22
N ILE A 775 -4.22 9.48 8.16
CA ILE A 775 -3.62 10.09 6.98
C ILE A 775 -2.80 9.02 6.27
N LEU A 776 -3.37 8.44 5.21
CA LEU A 776 -2.69 7.42 4.40
C LEU A 776 -1.57 8.06 3.58
N GLY A 777 -0.35 7.51 3.71
CA GLY A 777 0.84 8.08 3.06
C GLY A 777 1.40 9.35 3.73
N GLY A 778 1.09 9.57 5.02
CA GLY A 778 1.63 10.68 5.78
C GLY A 778 3.17 10.74 5.75
N GLN A 779 3.71 11.92 5.45
CA GLN A 779 5.12 12.12 5.13
C GLN A 779 5.98 12.32 6.39
N VAL A 780 7.13 11.64 6.43
CA VAL A 780 8.10 11.78 7.53
C VAL A 780 8.62 13.22 7.59
N GLY A 781 8.63 13.80 8.80
CA GLY A 781 9.12 15.17 9.04
C GLY A 781 8.10 16.29 8.75
N VAL A 782 6.93 15.97 8.19
CA VAL A 782 5.82 16.92 7.99
C VAL A 782 4.93 16.93 9.23
N LEU A 783 4.66 18.11 9.77
CA LEU A 783 3.68 18.29 10.85
C LEU A 783 2.28 18.41 10.25
N TYR A 784 1.38 17.52 10.64
CA TYR A 784 -0.04 17.61 10.32
C TYR A 784 -0.78 18.20 11.50
N GLN A 785 -1.52 19.28 11.29
CA GLN A 785 -2.27 20.00 12.30
C GLN A 785 -3.75 20.09 11.90
N LEU A 786 -4.64 19.82 12.85
CA LEU A 786 -6.08 19.95 12.66
C LEU A 786 -6.49 21.42 12.71
N CYS A 787 -7.27 21.86 11.73
CA CYS A 787 -7.84 23.20 11.66
C CYS A 787 -9.37 23.14 11.52
N ASP A 788 -10.04 24.25 11.84
CA ASP A 788 -11.47 24.42 11.56
C ASP A 788 -11.78 24.57 10.06
N GLU A 789 -13.06 24.67 9.69
CA GLU A 789 -13.49 24.83 8.29
C GLU A 789 -12.93 26.10 7.62
N ASP A 790 -12.61 27.12 8.42
CA ASP A 790 -12.02 28.39 7.99
C ASP A 790 -10.48 28.37 7.98
N GLY A 791 -9.86 27.22 8.27
CA GLY A 791 -8.40 27.00 8.26
C GLY A 791 -7.66 27.47 9.51
N ASN A 792 -8.34 27.93 10.57
CA ASN A 792 -7.66 28.32 11.80
C ASN A 792 -7.23 27.08 12.60
N PRO A 793 -6.02 27.06 13.18
CA PRO A 793 -5.55 25.97 14.04
C PRO A 793 -6.55 25.68 15.15
N PHE A 794 -6.97 24.42 15.25
CA PHE A 794 -7.93 24.01 16.26
C PHE A 794 -7.21 23.87 17.61
N ILE A 795 -7.50 24.77 18.55
CA ILE A 795 -6.89 24.78 19.90
C ILE A 795 -7.99 24.64 20.95
N GLU A 796 -7.94 23.57 21.75
CA GLU A 796 -8.88 23.35 22.85
C GLU A 796 -8.11 23.22 24.18
N LYS A 797 -8.45 24.09 25.16
CA LYS A 797 -7.81 24.12 26.50
C LYS A 797 -6.27 24.21 26.46
N GLY A 798 -5.72 24.88 25.45
CA GLY A 798 -4.28 25.03 25.25
C GLY A 798 -3.59 23.86 24.55
N ASN A 799 -4.31 22.78 24.24
CA ASN A 799 -3.78 21.66 23.47
C ASN A 799 -3.98 21.89 21.97
N ARG A 800 -2.92 21.64 21.19
CA ARG A 800 -2.96 21.55 19.73
C ARG A 800 -3.18 20.10 19.33
N PHE A 801 -3.97 19.89 18.29
CA PHE A 801 -4.22 18.57 17.71
C PHE A 801 -3.34 18.41 16.49
N GLU A 802 -2.12 17.91 16.71
CA GLU A 802 -1.09 17.80 15.69
C GLU A 802 -0.26 16.51 15.85
N ILE A 803 0.35 16.06 14.76
CA ILE A 803 1.21 14.88 14.72
C ILE A 803 2.35 15.10 13.72
N ARG A 804 3.57 14.75 14.11
CA ARG A 804 4.73 14.71 13.21
C ARG A 804 5.18 13.26 13.06
N PRO A 805 5.03 12.63 11.88
CA PRO A 805 5.43 11.26 11.66
C PRO A 805 6.96 11.11 11.77
N GLU A 806 7.40 10.12 12.52
CA GLU A 806 8.81 9.71 12.64
C GLU A 806 9.17 8.64 11.60
N ALA A 807 10.46 8.34 11.43
CA ALA A 807 10.89 7.29 10.52
C ALA A 807 10.36 5.91 10.98
N GLY A 808 9.78 5.13 10.07
CA GLY A 808 9.24 3.79 10.37
C GLY A 808 7.75 3.74 10.69
N VAL A 809 6.99 4.81 10.44
CA VAL A 809 5.52 4.79 10.53
C VAL A 809 4.94 3.68 9.63
N ALA A 810 3.99 2.92 10.16
CA ALA A 810 3.37 1.78 9.51
C ALA A 810 2.78 2.11 8.12
N GLU A 811 2.74 1.12 7.22
CA GLU A 811 2.07 1.25 5.90
C GLU A 811 0.61 1.69 6.02
N ASP A 812 0.00 1.48 7.18
CA ASP A 812 -1.36 1.86 7.52
C ASP A 812 -1.55 3.38 7.71
N GLY A 813 -0.49 4.20 7.71
CA GLY A 813 -0.59 5.68 7.77
C GLY A 813 -0.55 6.28 9.18
N VAL A 814 -0.71 7.61 9.24
CA VAL A 814 -0.49 8.43 10.45
C VAL A 814 -1.81 8.75 11.15
N LEU A 815 -1.89 8.58 12.46
CA LEU A 815 -3.11 8.87 13.24
C LEU A 815 -3.07 10.29 13.82
N LEU A 816 -3.82 11.22 13.23
CA LEU A 816 -4.03 12.57 13.75
C LEU A 816 -5.21 12.55 14.75
N PRO A 817 -5.01 12.91 16.03
CA PRO A 817 -6.10 12.94 17.01
C PRO A 817 -7.08 14.09 16.76
N THR A 818 -8.35 13.90 17.12
CA THR A 818 -9.37 14.97 17.14
C THR A 818 -9.74 15.36 18.57
N PRO A 819 -10.30 16.57 18.79
CA PRO A 819 -11.02 16.91 20.02
C PRO A 819 -12.24 16.00 20.22
N ALA A 820 -12.87 16.11 21.40
CA ALA A 820 -14.15 15.46 21.66
C ALA A 820 -15.25 16.09 20.78
N ILE A 821 -15.94 15.26 19.99
CA ILE A 821 -16.95 15.74 19.04
C ILE A 821 -18.29 15.91 19.75
N ILE A 822 -18.75 17.15 19.90
CA ILE A 822 -20.02 17.51 20.59
C ILE A 822 -21.12 18.02 19.65
N LYS A 823 -20.74 18.38 18.42
CA LYS A 823 -21.65 18.81 17.34
C LYS A 823 -21.11 18.31 16.00
N ASP A 824 -21.96 18.27 14.98
CA ASP A 824 -21.51 18.03 13.61
C ASP A 824 -20.44 19.09 13.26
N ILE A 825 -19.27 18.67 12.80
CA ILE A 825 -18.11 19.54 12.56
C ILE A 825 -17.35 19.08 11.32
N THR A 826 -16.85 20.05 10.56
CA THR A 826 -15.94 19.82 9.44
C THR A 826 -14.57 20.37 9.83
N PHE A 827 -13.53 19.55 9.66
CA PHE A 827 -12.14 19.95 9.83
C PHE A 827 -11.44 20.03 8.49
N THR A 828 -10.39 20.85 8.44
CA THR A 828 -9.33 20.74 7.44
C THR A 828 -8.02 20.32 8.12
N VAL A 829 -7.05 19.87 7.34
CA VAL A 829 -5.74 19.44 7.85
C VAL A 829 -4.66 20.30 7.20
N LEU A 830 -3.97 21.10 8.00
CA LEU A 830 -2.80 21.87 7.61
C LEU A 830 -1.56 20.96 7.71
N ALA A 831 -0.80 20.88 6.63
CA ALA A 831 0.47 20.18 6.55
C ALA A 831 1.61 21.20 6.46
N ILE A 832 2.61 21.05 7.33
CA ILE A 832 3.73 21.99 7.46
C ILE A 832 5.04 21.23 7.35
N ARG A 833 5.89 21.60 6.39
CA ARG A 833 7.27 21.14 6.32
C ARG A 833 8.20 22.27 6.72
N GLU A 834 9.12 21.97 7.64
CA GLU A 834 10.13 22.93 8.09
C GLU A 834 11.47 22.60 7.45
N ASP A 835 12.11 23.63 6.90
CA ASP A 835 13.51 23.61 6.47
C ASP A 835 14.30 24.50 7.43
N LYS A 836 14.99 23.86 8.37
CA LYS A 836 15.74 24.56 9.43
C LYS A 836 16.95 25.31 8.89
N ASP A 837 17.55 24.81 7.82
CA ASP A 837 18.76 25.41 7.24
C ASP A 837 18.42 26.71 6.50
N LYS A 838 17.25 26.77 5.87
CA LYS A 838 16.73 27.96 5.19
C LYS A 838 15.83 28.84 6.05
N ASN A 839 15.50 28.41 7.27
CA ASN A 839 14.51 29.05 8.15
C ASN A 839 13.17 29.31 7.42
N LEU A 840 12.70 28.28 6.71
CA LEU A 840 11.52 28.32 5.85
C LEU A 840 10.46 27.31 6.32
N GLN A 841 9.20 27.69 6.27
CA GLN A 841 8.05 26.82 6.54
C GLN A 841 7.18 26.74 5.28
N ALA A 842 7.14 25.56 4.67
CA ALA A 842 6.28 25.28 3.51
C ALA A 842 4.97 24.68 4.02
N GLU A 843 3.89 25.46 3.91
CA GLU A 843 2.58 25.14 4.47
C GLU A 843 1.54 24.93 3.36
N THR A 844 0.69 23.92 3.50
CA THR A 844 -0.45 23.68 2.61
C THR A 844 -1.56 22.90 3.30
N TYR A 845 -2.79 23.06 2.85
CA TYR A 845 -3.91 22.23 3.30
C TYR A 845 -4.02 20.96 2.45
N LEU A 846 -4.39 19.86 3.11
CA LEU A 846 -4.82 18.65 2.40
C LEU A 846 -6.15 18.89 1.69
N ASN A 847 -6.34 18.28 0.53
CA ASN A 847 -7.50 18.55 -0.32
C ASN A 847 -8.81 18.02 0.29
N GLN A 848 -8.78 16.89 1.00
CA GLN A 848 -9.98 16.26 1.57
C GLN A 848 -10.43 16.95 2.86
N LEU A 849 -11.67 17.45 2.89
CA LEU A 849 -12.33 17.91 4.12
C LEU A 849 -12.78 16.73 4.99
N VAL A 850 -12.69 16.89 6.30
CA VAL A 850 -13.06 15.86 7.28
C VAL A 850 -14.36 16.22 7.98
N SER A 851 -15.49 15.75 7.46
CA SER A 851 -16.80 15.98 8.06
C SER A 851 -17.19 14.82 9.00
N VAL A 852 -17.18 15.08 10.30
CA VAL A 852 -17.54 14.11 11.35
C VAL A 852 -18.89 14.49 11.96
N LYS A 853 -19.85 13.57 11.92
CA LYS A 853 -21.15 13.75 12.56
C LYS A 853 -21.10 13.31 14.01
N VAL A 854 -21.74 14.07 14.89
CA VAL A 854 -21.90 13.67 16.29
C VAL A 854 -23.04 12.66 16.43
N GLY A 855 -22.82 11.66 17.28
CA GLY A 855 -23.83 10.72 17.73
C GLY A 855 -24.85 11.37 18.65
N ILE A 856 -25.87 10.61 19.02
CA ILE A 856 -26.90 11.05 19.95
C ILE A 856 -26.33 11.02 21.37
N ASP A 857 -26.47 12.11 22.11
CA ASP A 857 -26.16 12.19 23.54
C ASP A 857 -27.23 11.42 24.33
N THR A 858 -26.87 10.25 24.85
CA THR A 858 -27.74 9.42 25.68
C THR A 858 -27.81 9.90 27.12
N SER A 859 -26.89 10.76 27.54
CA SER A 859 -26.72 11.21 28.94
C SER A 859 -27.55 12.44 29.31
N LEU A 860 -28.38 12.94 28.39
CA LEU A 860 -29.18 14.14 28.60
C LEU A 860 -30.07 14.02 29.87
N PRO A 861 -30.14 15.06 30.74
CA PRO A 861 -30.99 15.01 31.91
C PRO A 861 -32.47 14.91 31.54
N VAL A 862 -33.14 13.89 32.07
CA VAL A 862 -34.57 13.65 31.88
C VAL A 862 -35.27 13.66 33.23
N VAL A 863 -36.26 14.53 33.41
CA VAL A 863 -37.02 14.65 34.66
C VAL A 863 -38.52 14.73 34.40
N PHE A 864 -39.33 14.26 35.34
CA PHE A 864 -40.77 14.47 35.29
C PHE A 864 -41.15 15.93 35.52
N SER A 865 -42.21 16.38 34.86
CA SER A 865 -42.84 17.69 35.05
C SER A 865 -44.25 17.48 35.60
N PRO A 866 -44.40 17.38 36.94
CA PRO A 866 -45.66 16.97 37.56
C PRO A 866 -46.76 18.03 37.38
N SER A 867 -47.97 17.57 37.07
CA SER A 867 -49.20 18.37 37.09
C SER A 867 -49.86 18.34 38.46
N THR A 868 -50.90 19.15 38.68
CA THR A 868 -51.65 19.19 39.94
C THR A 868 -52.13 17.79 40.35
N GLY A 869 -51.76 17.34 41.56
CA GLY A 869 -52.08 16.01 42.07
C GLY A 869 -51.02 14.93 41.84
N GLN A 870 -49.97 15.23 41.06
CA GLN A 870 -48.82 14.34 40.85
C GLN A 870 -47.65 14.73 41.77
N VAL A 871 -46.88 13.73 42.20
CA VAL A 871 -45.68 13.94 43.02
C VAL A 871 -44.50 13.30 42.31
N ALA A 872 -43.51 14.09 41.92
CA ALA A 872 -42.31 13.62 41.23
C ALA A 872 -41.07 13.69 42.14
N ASN A 873 -40.20 12.69 42.04
CA ASN A 873 -38.86 12.69 42.62
C ASN A 873 -37.88 12.11 41.58
N ALA A 874 -37.01 12.96 41.03
CA ALA A 874 -36.05 12.62 39.97
C ALA A 874 -36.70 11.86 38.79
N ASN A 875 -36.39 10.57 38.65
CA ASN A 875 -36.88 9.69 37.58
C ASN A 875 -38.13 8.89 37.97
N GLN A 876 -38.81 9.25 39.06
CA GLN A 876 -40.04 8.60 39.52
C GLN A 876 -41.18 9.61 39.66
N ILE A 877 -42.39 9.22 39.27
CA ILE A 877 -43.61 10.02 39.50
C ILE A 877 -44.73 9.14 40.07
N ILE A 878 -45.46 9.68 41.04
CA ILE A 878 -46.72 9.13 41.53
C ILE A 878 -47.86 9.93 40.89
N THR A 879 -48.76 9.24 40.19
CA THR A 879 -49.87 9.85 39.45
C THR A 879 -51.18 9.13 39.74
N ASN A 880 -52.34 9.76 39.54
CA ASN A 880 -53.61 9.05 39.69
C ASN A 880 -53.85 8.06 38.55
N TYR A 881 -54.74 7.11 38.80
CA TYR A 881 -55.19 6.16 37.79
C TYR A 881 -55.77 6.86 36.56
N GLY A 882 -55.22 6.58 35.38
CA GLY A 882 -55.66 7.13 34.10
C GLY A 882 -55.08 8.51 33.74
N ASP A 883 -54.21 9.10 34.58
CA ASP A 883 -53.59 10.39 34.31
C ASP A 883 -52.42 10.27 33.31
N LYS A 884 -52.23 11.33 32.52
CA LYS A 884 -51.06 11.51 31.64
C LYS A 884 -49.88 12.08 32.43
N VAL A 885 -48.67 11.68 32.06
CA VAL A 885 -47.42 12.25 32.57
C VAL A 885 -46.73 13.11 31.52
N SER A 886 -46.00 14.12 32.00
CA SER A 886 -45.14 14.99 31.20
C SER A 886 -43.69 14.84 31.66
N VAL A 887 -42.78 14.82 30.69
CA VAL A 887 -41.34 14.61 30.91
C VAL A 887 -40.59 15.74 30.22
N THR A 888 -39.67 16.39 30.92
CA THR A 888 -38.78 17.40 30.34
C THR A 888 -37.41 16.79 30.08
N VAL A 889 -36.92 16.97 28.85
CA VAL A 889 -35.55 16.61 28.43
C VAL A 889 -34.79 17.92 28.29
N SER A 890 -33.70 18.08 29.05
CA SER A 890 -32.89 19.29 29.05
C SER A 890 -31.78 19.24 27.99
N ASN A 891 -31.30 20.41 27.53
CA ASN A 891 -30.16 20.57 26.63
C ASN A 891 -30.24 19.73 25.33
N THR A 892 -31.43 19.69 24.73
CA THR A 892 -31.69 18.80 23.59
C THR A 892 -30.85 19.14 22.36
N GLN A 893 -30.38 18.13 21.64
CA GLN A 893 -29.55 18.34 20.45
C GLN A 893 -30.40 18.80 19.26
N GLU A 894 -29.92 19.82 18.55
CA GLU A 894 -30.52 20.26 17.30
C GLU A 894 -30.45 19.15 16.23
N GLY A 895 -31.50 19.02 15.42
CA GLY A 895 -31.58 17.96 14.41
C GLY A 895 -31.89 16.57 14.97
N ILE A 896 -31.98 16.39 16.29
CA ILE A 896 -32.47 15.17 16.95
C ILE A 896 -33.92 15.36 17.39
N SER A 897 -34.75 14.34 17.20
CA SER A 897 -36.14 14.31 17.66
C SER A 897 -36.29 13.33 18.82
N TYR A 898 -37.07 13.71 19.83
CA TYR A 898 -37.26 12.96 21.07
C TYR A 898 -38.72 12.56 21.23
N LYS A 899 -38.98 11.34 21.71
CA LYS A 899 -40.33 10.87 22.06
C LYS A 899 -40.29 9.88 23.21
N LEU A 900 -41.40 9.77 23.95
CA LEU A 900 -41.57 8.76 24.99
C LEU A 900 -41.89 7.40 24.36
N VAL A 901 -41.27 6.35 24.89
CA VAL A 901 -41.48 4.95 24.47
C VAL A 901 -41.55 4.01 25.68
N MET A 902 -42.19 2.86 25.50
CA MET A 902 -42.32 1.78 26.49
C MET A 902 -42.00 0.43 25.86
N GLY A 903 -41.51 -0.51 26.65
CA GLY A 903 -41.24 -1.89 26.20
C GLY A 903 -39.76 -2.14 25.88
N PRO A 904 -39.40 -3.37 25.51
CA PRO A 904 -38.03 -3.73 25.15
C PRO A 904 -37.63 -3.12 23.80
N ALA A 905 -36.33 -2.95 23.57
CA ALA A 905 -35.79 -2.20 22.42
C ALA A 905 -36.22 -2.73 21.04
N ASP A 906 -36.55 -4.01 20.95
CA ASP A 906 -37.05 -4.73 19.78
C ASP A 906 -38.57 -4.61 19.56
N ALA A 907 -39.32 -4.10 20.55
CA ALA A 907 -40.79 -3.94 20.50
C ALA A 907 -41.26 -2.65 21.19
N LEU A 908 -40.63 -1.51 20.85
CA LEU A 908 -40.96 -0.21 21.45
C LEU A 908 -42.35 0.28 21.04
N VAL A 909 -43.18 0.57 22.04
CA VAL A 909 -44.49 1.23 21.90
C VAL A 909 -44.32 2.74 22.07
N ASN A 910 -44.79 3.52 21.09
CA ASN A 910 -44.72 4.98 21.16
C ASN A 910 -45.76 5.53 22.14
N LEU A 911 -45.31 6.38 23.06
CA LEU A 911 -46.15 7.00 24.08
C LEU A 911 -46.39 8.48 23.85
N SER A 912 -45.59 9.18 23.04
CA SER A 912 -45.81 10.58 22.70
C SER A 912 -45.56 10.85 21.22
N GLY A 913 -46.04 12.02 20.74
CA GLY A 913 -45.51 12.60 19.52
C GLY A 913 -44.03 12.96 19.67
N ALA A 914 -43.31 13.02 18.57
CA ALA A 914 -41.91 13.42 18.57
C ALA A 914 -41.77 14.95 18.59
N GLN A 915 -40.82 15.46 19.38
CA GLN A 915 -40.45 16.86 19.39
C GLN A 915 -39.00 17.04 18.96
N LYS A 916 -38.75 18.02 18.09
CA LYS A 916 -37.39 18.36 17.64
C LYS A 916 -36.65 19.08 18.77
N GLY A 917 -35.44 18.64 19.06
CA GLY A 917 -34.53 19.34 19.94
C GLY A 917 -34.13 20.69 19.36
N ASN A 918 -33.93 21.65 20.24
CA ASN A 918 -33.73 23.06 19.92
C ASN A 918 -32.62 23.70 20.79
N GLN A 919 -31.67 22.89 21.27
CA GLN A 919 -30.61 23.31 22.20
C GLN A 919 -31.13 23.79 23.56
N SER A 920 -32.43 23.63 23.83
CA SER A 920 -33.10 24.01 25.08
C SER A 920 -33.88 22.82 25.67
N ALA A 921 -34.56 23.04 26.79
CA ALA A 921 -35.45 22.05 27.38
C ALA A 921 -36.73 21.89 26.54
N ILE A 922 -37.12 20.64 26.27
CA ILE A 922 -38.38 20.30 25.59
C ILE A 922 -39.24 19.43 26.51
N THR A 923 -40.56 19.53 26.39
CA THR A 923 -41.50 18.74 27.20
C THR A 923 -42.25 17.74 26.31
N LEU A 924 -42.13 16.46 26.66
CA LEU A 924 -42.83 15.35 26.04
C LEU A 924 -44.01 14.94 26.91
N VAL A 925 -45.21 14.97 26.34
CA VAL A 925 -46.46 14.59 27.04
C VAL A 925 -46.93 13.25 26.52
N SER A 926 -47.22 12.32 27.45
CA SER A 926 -47.81 11.04 27.09
C SER A 926 -49.20 11.21 26.44
N SER A 927 -49.41 10.50 25.34
CA SER A 927 -50.63 10.52 24.54
C SER A 927 -51.79 9.78 25.21
N GLN A 928 -51.48 8.85 26.11
CA GLN A 928 -52.41 8.05 26.91
C GLN A 928 -52.09 8.15 28.41
N GLY A 929 -53.10 7.91 29.24
CA GLY A 929 -52.93 7.81 30.69
C GLY A 929 -52.42 6.43 31.12
N PHE A 930 -51.92 6.34 32.36
CA PHE A 930 -51.35 5.10 32.89
C PHE A 930 -52.28 4.48 33.94
N ASN A 931 -52.51 3.17 33.81
CA ASN A 931 -53.41 2.40 34.67
C ASN A 931 -52.65 1.44 35.61
N GLU A 932 -51.38 1.16 35.31
CA GLU A 932 -50.48 0.27 36.05
C GLU A 932 -49.11 0.92 36.20
N ASP A 933 -48.35 0.46 37.20
CA ASP A 933 -46.97 0.90 37.38
C ASP A 933 -46.15 0.55 36.13
N THR A 934 -45.53 1.54 35.50
CA THR A 934 -44.93 1.42 34.17
C THR A 934 -43.56 2.05 34.12
N GLN A 935 -42.60 1.38 33.47
CA GLN A 935 -41.32 1.98 33.11
C GLN A 935 -41.35 2.49 31.67
N ILE A 936 -40.90 3.73 31.47
CA ILE A 936 -40.83 4.38 30.16
C ILE A 936 -39.44 4.96 29.94
N ASN A 937 -39.07 5.14 28.68
CA ASN A 937 -37.80 5.74 28.28
C ASN A 937 -38.03 6.85 27.25
N VAL A 938 -36.98 7.64 27.00
CA VAL A 938 -36.97 8.62 25.90
C VAL A 938 -36.18 8.01 24.75
N LEU A 939 -36.81 7.85 23.59
CA LEU A 939 -36.14 7.53 22.33
C LEU A 939 -35.75 8.83 21.64
N ALA A 940 -34.47 8.97 21.33
CA ALA A 940 -33.92 10.04 20.52
C ALA A 940 -33.52 9.48 19.15
N TYR A 941 -33.81 10.20 18.06
CA TYR A 941 -33.44 9.79 16.71
C TYR A 941 -33.15 10.99 15.81
N ARG A 942 -32.28 10.82 14.81
CA ARG A 942 -31.95 11.91 13.88
C ARG A 942 -33.19 12.27 13.04
N THR A 943 -33.57 13.54 13.05
CA THR A 943 -34.83 14.01 12.43
C THR A 943 -34.92 13.67 10.94
N ALA A 944 -33.78 13.68 10.24
CA ALA A 944 -33.70 13.33 8.82
C ALA A 944 -33.71 11.81 8.54
N SER A 945 -33.47 10.96 9.55
CA SER A 945 -33.46 9.50 9.41
C SER A 945 -33.72 8.80 10.74
N THR A 946 -34.84 8.08 10.83
CA THR A 946 -35.22 7.29 12.01
C THR A 946 -34.36 6.05 12.23
N LYS A 947 -33.46 5.71 11.29
CA LYS A 947 -32.55 4.56 11.40
C LYS A 947 -31.40 4.79 12.38
N VAL A 948 -31.03 6.06 12.63
CA VAL A 948 -30.03 6.42 13.63
C VAL A 948 -30.77 6.90 14.87
N PHE A 949 -30.90 6.00 15.86
CA PHE A 949 -31.61 6.25 17.10
C PHE A 949 -30.84 5.70 18.31
N ALA A 950 -31.12 6.26 19.48
CA ALA A 950 -30.64 5.77 20.76
C ALA A 950 -31.73 5.99 21.83
N ILE A 951 -31.75 5.15 22.86
CA ILE A 951 -32.56 5.35 24.05
C ILE A 951 -31.69 6.11 25.05
N LEU A 952 -32.22 7.18 25.65
CA LEU A 952 -31.50 7.92 26.70
C LEU A 952 -31.29 7.03 27.94
N ASP A 953 -30.19 7.23 28.65
CA ASP A 953 -29.75 6.35 29.75
C ASP A 953 -30.69 6.40 30.98
N THR A 954 -31.51 7.44 31.09
CA THR A 954 -32.44 7.62 32.21
C THR A 954 -33.73 6.83 32.00
N VAL A 955 -33.94 5.80 32.83
CA VAL A 955 -35.20 5.05 32.93
C VAL A 955 -36.17 5.78 33.86
N LEU A 956 -37.38 6.06 33.38
CA LEU A 956 -38.42 6.75 34.14
C LEU A 956 -39.47 5.75 34.66
N THR A 957 -39.79 5.83 35.95
CA THR A 957 -40.76 4.95 36.62
C THR A 957 -42.03 5.70 36.98
N ILE A 958 -43.16 5.27 36.46
CA ILE A 958 -44.48 5.79 36.78
C ILE A 958 -45.14 4.85 37.77
N GLN A 959 -45.50 5.36 38.94
CA GLN A 959 -46.33 4.67 39.92
C GLN A 959 -47.74 5.26 39.86
N VAL A 960 -48.70 4.39 39.61
CA VAL A 960 -50.09 4.81 39.39
C VAL A 960 -50.86 4.50 40.66
N ARG A 961 -51.48 5.47 41.34
CA ARG A 961 -52.28 5.22 42.56
C ARG A 961 -53.33 4.12 42.35
N PRO A 962 -53.76 3.42 43.43
CA PRO A 962 -54.80 2.42 43.27
C PRO A 962 -56.07 3.02 42.62
N ASN A 963 -56.80 2.23 41.84
CA ASN A 963 -58.07 2.61 41.26
C ASN A 963 -59.16 2.49 42.34
N PRO A 964 -59.76 3.60 42.81
CA PRO A 964 -60.79 3.54 43.83
C PRO A 964 -62.12 2.96 43.31
N ALA A 965 -62.33 2.89 41.99
CA ALA A 965 -63.58 2.45 41.37
C ALA A 965 -63.65 0.94 41.07
N VAL A 966 -62.70 0.13 41.55
CA VAL A 966 -62.74 -1.34 41.36
C VAL A 966 -64.03 -1.89 41.96
N GLN A 967 -64.82 -2.57 41.13
CA GLN A 967 -66.14 -3.09 41.52
C GLN A 967 -66.03 -4.41 42.30
N ILE A 968 -66.91 -4.56 43.28
CA ILE A 968 -67.05 -5.72 44.16
C ILE A 968 -68.37 -6.43 43.84
N ASN A 969 -68.29 -7.72 43.53
CA ASN A 969 -69.45 -8.58 43.30
C ASN A 969 -69.57 -9.64 44.42
N ILE A 970 -70.79 -9.92 44.89
CA ILE A 970 -71.07 -10.72 46.10
C ILE A 970 -72.06 -11.83 45.76
N VAL A 971 -71.75 -13.07 46.16
CA VAL A 971 -72.64 -14.21 45.91
C VAL A 971 -72.60 -15.20 47.08
N PRO A 972 -73.73 -15.50 47.76
CA PRO A 972 -75.02 -14.77 47.76
C PRO A 972 -75.03 -13.57 48.75
N PRO A 973 -75.82 -12.50 48.51
CA PRO A 973 -75.88 -11.30 49.36
C PRO A 973 -76.72 -11.48 50.63
N ILE A 974 -77.48 -12.57 50.72
CA ILE A 974 -78.23 -13.00 51.90
C ILE A 974 -77.81 -14.43 52.19
N ILE A 975 -77.49 -14.70 53.46
CA ILE A 975 -76.95 -15.99 53.88
C ILE A 975 -77.69 -16.53 55.09
N ASP A 976 -77.66 -17.84 55.27
CA ASP A 976 -78.20 -18.49 56.47
C ASP A 976 -77.31 -18.20 57.69
N TYR A 977 -77.91 -18.22 58.86
CA TYR A 977 -77.22 -18.03 60.13
C TYR A 977 -75.97 -18.92 60.25
N ASN A 978 -74.83 -18.32 60.62
CA ASN A 978 -73.51 -18.95 60.73
C ASN A 978 -72.89 -19.50 59.43
N THR A 979 -73.38 -19.10 58.26
CA THR A 979 -72.76 -19.43 56.95
C THR A 979 -71.95 -18.26 56.39
N SER A 980 -71.36 -18.40 55.20
CA SER A 980 -70.45 -17.40 54.59
C SER A 980 -70.80 -17.09 53.13
N SER A 981 -70.43 -15.90 52.65
CA SER A 981 -70.54 -15.48 51.26
C SER A 981 -69.16 -15.31 50.62
N THR A 982 -69.11 -15.21 49.29
CA THR A 982 -67.88 -14.94 48.52
C THR A 982 -67.96 -13.58 47.83
N LEU A 983 -66.90 -12.77 47.97
CA LEU A 983 -66.72 -11.50 47.29
C LEU A 983 -65.66 -11.66 46.20
N THR A 984 -65.91 -11.10 45.02
CA THR A 984 -65.00 -11.10 43.86
C THR A 984 -64.77 -9.67 43.36
N LEU A 985 -63.54 -9.34 42.98
CA LEU A 985 -63.18 -8.03 42.41
C LEU A 985 -63.11 -8.12 40.89
N ASN A 986 -63.74 -7.16 40.21
CA ASN A 986 -63.71 -7.03 38.75
C ASN A 986 -62.59 -6.07 38.33
N THR A 987 -61.72 -6.50 37.40
CA THR A 987 -60.59 -5.71 36.87
C THR A 987 -59.66 -5.10 37.95
N PRO A 988 -59.12 -5.91 38.88
CA PRO A 988 -58.16 -5.42 39.86
C PRO A 988 -56.85 -4.99 39.17
N GLN A 989 -56.16 -3.99 39.73
CA GLN A 989 -54.80 -3.68 39.30
C GLN A 989 -53.84 -4.77 39.76
N SER A 990 -53.01 -5.24 38.84
CA SER A 990 -51.98 -6.24 39.12
C SER A 990 -50.92 -5.75 40.11
N SER A 991 -50.67 -4.44 40.14
CA SER A 991 -49.72 -3.80 41.05
C SER A 991 -50.31 -3.42 42.43
N ALA A 992 -51.56 -3.83 42.75
CA ALA A 992 -52.22 -3.57 44.02
C ALA A 992 -52.67 -4.86 44.74
N GLU A 993 -52.47 -4.91 46.06
CA GLU A 993 -53.02 -5.92 46.96
C GLU A 993 -54.35 -5.45 47.53
N TYR A 994 -55.36 -6.32 47.52
CA TYR A 994 -56.68 -5.98 48.04
C TYR A 994 -56.98 -6.77 49.32
N ARG A 995 -57.50 -6.09 50.35
CA ARG A 995 -57.81 -6.69 51.66
C ARG A 995 -59.23 -6.37 52.09
N LEU A 996 -59.94 -7.40 52.56
CA LEU A 996 -61.32 -7.31 53.03
C LEU A 996 -61.39 -7.00 54.52
N PHE A 997 -62.23 -6.06 54.91
CA PHE A 997 -62.54 -5.71 56.30
C PHE A 997 -64.04 -5.84 56.56
N LYS A 998 -64.44 -6.19 57.79
CA LYS A 998 -65.85 -6.36 58.19
C LYS A 998 -66.21 -5.69 59.50
N ARG A 999 -67.49 -5.34 59.67
CA ARG A 999 -68.10 -4.84 60.91
C ARG A 999 -69.59 -5.17 60.93
N GLU A 1000 -70.13 -5.53 62.09
CA GLU A 1000 -71.58 -5.75 62.27
C GLU A 1000 -72.38 -4.45 62.08
N LEU A 1001 -73.59 -4.57 61.51
CA LEU A 1001 -74.48 -3.43 61.27
C LEU A 1001 -75.26 -3.07 62.53
N THR A 1002 -75.35 -1.77 62.79
CA THR A 1002 -76.14 -1.23 63.90
C THR A 1002 -77.54 -0.80 63.44
N PRO A 1003 -78.56 -0.79 64.31
CA PRO A 1003 -79.92 -0.41 63.92
C PRO A 1003 -80.07 0.99 63.29
N ALA A 1004 -79.18 1.94 63.63
CA ALA A 1004 -79.19 3.31 63.09
C ALA A 1004 -78.71 3.41 61.62
N GLU A 1005 -78.13 2.33 61.09
CA GLU A 1005 -77.56 2.30 59.75
C GLU A 1005 -78.53 1.77 58.70
N TYR A 1006 -79.70 1.25 59.12
CA TYR A 1006 -80.78 0.92 58.20
C TYR A 1006 -81.58 2.17 57.84
N LEU A 1007 -81.74 2.43 56.55
CA LEU A 1007 -82.40 3.62 56.01
C LEU A 1007 -83.83 3.29 55.59
N SER A 1008 -84.72 4.29 55.66
CA SER A 1008 -86.11 4.18 55.21
C SER A 1008 -86.29 4.32 53.70
N SER A 1009 -85.26 4.78 52.97
CA SER A 1009 -85.28 4.96 51.51
C SER A 1009 -83.87 4.88 50.89
N GLU A 1010 -83.81 4.83 49.56
CA GLU A 1010 -82.61 4.53 48.74
C GLU A 1010 -81.51 5.61 48.75
N ALA A 1011 -81.76 6.81 49.28
CA ALA A 1011 -80.86 7.96 49.13
C ALA A 1011 -79.46 7.71 49.73
N GLY A 1012 -78.50 7.29 48.88
CA GLY A 1012 -77.07 7.14 49.18
C GLY A 1012 -76.67 5.88 49.96
N GLY A 1013 -77.49 4.83 49.96
CA GLY A 1013 -77.24 3.58 50.69
C GLY A 1013 -76.94 2.36 49.80
N ILE A 1014 -76.31 1.34 50.38
CA ILE A 1014 -76.20 -0.01 49.83
C ILE A 1014 -77.61 -0.63 49.81
N VAL A 1015 -78.02 -1.15 48.66
CA VAL A 1015 -79.33 -1.78 48.49
C VAL A 1015 -79.18 -3.30 48.43
N ILE A 1016 -79.96 -4.01 49.23
CA ILE A 1016 -80.05 -5.47 49.18
C ILE A 1016 -81.52 -5.84 49.00
N GLU A 1017 -81.83 -6.60 47.96
CA GLU A 1017 -83.18 -7.14 47.74
C GLU A 1017 -83.31 -8.49 48.45
N THR A 1018 -84.35 -8.64 49.27
CA THR A 1018 -84.62 -9.89 49.99
C THR A 1018 -85.32 -10.91 49.11
N ASP A 1019 -85.24 -12.18 49.49
CA ASP A 1019 -85.94 -13.28 48.82
C ASP A 1019 -87.47 -13.12 48.79
N GLU A 1020 -88.02 -12.21 49.61
CA GLU A 1020 -89.44 -11.87 49.69
C GLU A 1020 -89.80 -10.59 48.90
N GLY A 1021 -88.88 -10.07 48.07
CA GLY A 1021 -89.10 -8.87 47.23
C GLY A 1021 -89.03 -7.54 47.98
N ARG A 1022 -88.55 -7.53 49.23
CA ARG A 1022 -88.37 -6.32 50.03
C ARG A 1022 -86.98 -5.73 49.77
N ARG A 1023 -86.89 -4.42 49.54
CA ARG A 1023 -85.60 -3.72 49.44
C ARG A 1023 -85.15 -3.24 50.81
N VAL A 1024 -83.95 -3.63 51.22
CA VAL A 1024 -83.28 -3.18 52.45
C VAL A 1024 -82.21 -2.17 52.08
N PHE A 1025 -82.27 -1.00 52.73
CA PHE A 1025 -81.34 0.09 52.50
C PHE A 1025 -80.40 0.21 53.69
N VAL A 1026 -79.09 0.15 53.45
CA VAL A 1026 -78.04 0.27 54.47
C VAL A 1026 -77.18 1.48 54.16
N ARG A 1027 -76.89 2.32 55.14
CA ARG A 1027 -76.02 3.49 54.96
C ARG A 1027 -74.63 3.05 54.51
N SER A 1028 -74.12 3.64 53.42
CA SER A 1028 -72.73 3.43 53.00
C SER A 1028 -71.78 4.08 54.01
N PRO A 1029 -70.65 3.44 54.37
CA PRO A 1029 -69.65 4.06 55.25
C PRO A 1029 -69.01 5.27 54.57
N GLU A 1030 -68.54 6.23 55.37
CA GLU A 1030 -67.75 7.36 54.88
C GLU A 1030 -66.47 6.88 54.17
N GLN A 1031 -66.07 7.59 53.13
CA GLN A 1031 -64.86 7.31 52.35
C GLN A 1031 -63.62 7.73 53.15
N ILE A 1032 -62.72 6.79 53.41
CA ILE A 1032 -61.48 7.04 54.16
C ILE A 1032 -60.37 7.43 53.18
N THR A 1033 -59.89 8.67 53.29
CA THR A 1033 -58.85 9.24 52.42
C THR A 1033 -57.43 9.02 52.92
N ASP A 1034 -57.25 8.76 54.22
CA ASP A 1034 -55.96 8.39 54.81
C ASP A 1034 -56.18 7.14 55.67
N TRP A 1035 -55.66 6.00 55.21
CA TRP A 1035 -56.06 4.71 55.77
C TRP A 1035 -55.38 4.46 57.11
N ASP A 1036 -56.12 4.75 58.17
CA ASP A 1036 -56.02 4.10 59.48
C ASP A 1036 -57.27 3.24 59.68
N ALA A 1037 -57.13 2.02 60.21
CA ALA A 1037 -58.25 1.06 60.21
C ALA A 1037 -59.48 1.67 60.93
N PRO A 1038 -60.64 1.80 60.28
CA PRO A 1038 -61.78 2.53 60.84
C PRO A 1038 -62.32 1.85 62.09
N ALA A 1039 -62.75 2.66 63.07
CA ALA A 1039 -63.25 2.18 64.35
C ALA A 1039 -64.36 1.13 64.17
N GLY A 1040 -64.12 -0.08 64.69
CA GLY A 1040 -65.05 -1.21 64.64
C GLY A 1040 -64.89 -2.15 63.44
N PHE A 1041 -64.10 -1.81 62.41
CA PHE A 1041 -63.80 -2.75 61.33
C PHE A 1041 -62.61 -3.63 61.66
N VAL A 1042 -62.77 -4.94 61.47
CA VAL A 1042 -61.71 -5.94 61.65
C VAL A 1042 -61.29 -6.55 60.31
N SER A 1043 -59.98 -6.78 60.15
CA SER A 1043 -59.44 -7.42 58.95
C SER A 1043 -59.92 -8.87 58.85
N VAL A 1044 -60.43 -9.25 57.68
CA VAL A 1044 -60.92 -10.59 57.40
C VAL A 1044 -59.87 -11.42 56.68
N LYS A 1045 -59.57 -11.04 55.43
CA LYS A 1045 -58.71 -11.84 54.54
C LYS A 1045 -58.16 -11.00 53.39
N LEU A 1046 -57.01 -11.39 52.86
CA LEU A 1046 -56.52 -10.90 51.58
C LEU A 1046 -57.33 -11.53 50.44
N PHE A 1047 -57.65 -10.77 49.41
CA PHE A 1047 -58.16 -11.35 48.17
C PHE A 1047 -57.03 -12.12 47.47
N LYS A 1048 -57.34 -13.33 46.98
CA LYS A 1048 -56.37 -14.19 46.27
C LYS A 1048 -56.88 -14.56 44.88
N ASP A 1049 -55.96 -14.85 43.98
CA ASP A 1049 -56.28 -15.23 42.61
C ASP A 1049 -57.04 -16.57 42.58
N SER A 1050 -58.17 -16.58 41.87
CA SER A 1050 -58.88 -17.78 41.47
C SER A 1050 -59.40 -17.59 40.05
N LYS A 1051 -58.67 -18.13 39.07
CA LYS A 1051 -59.05 -18.14 37.64
C LYS A 1051 -59.37 -16.76 37.08
N GLY A 1052 -58.51 -15.77 37.36
CA GLY A 1052 -58.54 -14.47 36.68
C GLY A 1052 -59.34 -13.37 37.37
N ASN A 1053 -60.03 -13.67 38.48
CA ASN A 1053 -60.61 -12.66 39.38
C ASN A 1053 -60.10 -12.88 40.81
N LEU A 1054 -59.83 -11.77 41.51
CA LEU A 1054 -59.43 -11.80 42.92
C LEU A 1054 -60.66 -12.05 43.80
N SER A 1055 -60.63 -13.07 44.67
CA SER A 1055 -61.78 -13.44 45.52
C SER A 1055 -61.41 -13.59 47.00
N ALA A 1056 -62.38 -13.33 47.89
CA ALA A 1056 -62.27 -13.51 49.34
C ALA A 1056 -63.61 -13.99 49.94
N THR A 1057 -63.56 -14.89 50.92
CA THR A 1057 -64.75 -15.34 51.67
C THR A 1057 -64.94 -14.53 52.95
N THR A 1058 -66.19 -14.30 53.34
CA THR A 1058 -66.56 -13.45 54.50
C THR A 1058 -66.24 -14.07 55.87
N GLY A 1059 -66.06 -15.40 55.91
CA GLY A 1059 -66.18 -16.20 57.14
C GLY A 1059 -67.64 -16.37 57.57
N SER A 1060 -67.90 -17.24 58.56
CA SER A 1060 -69.25 -17.44 59.12
C SER A 1060 -69.78 -16.16 59.76
N LEU A 1061 -71.01 -15.76 59.43
CA LEU A 1061 -71.67 -14.58 60.00
C LEU A 1061 -72.94 -14.98 60.76
N SER A 1062 -73.08 -14.48 61.99
CA SER A 1062 -74.29 -14.61 62.81
C SER A 1062 -75.19 -13.37 62.74
N GLU A 1063 -74.64 -12.23 62.34
CA GLU A 1063 -75.32 -10.93 62.28
C GLU A 1063 -75.11 -10.24 60.93
N ASP A 1064 -76.02 -9.32 60.61
CA ASP A 1064 -75.96 -8.53 59.37
C ASP A 1064 -74.67 -7.70 59.39
N THR A 1065 -73.84 -7.80 58.35
CA THR A 1065 -72.45 -7.33 58.38
C THR A 1065 -72.13 -6.45 57.18
N LEU A 1066 -71.43 -5.35 57.43
CA LEU A 1066 -70.88 -4.42 56.45
C LEU A 1066 -69.41 -4.75 56.15
N PHE A 1067 -69.03 -4.67 54.88
CA PHE A 1067 -67.72 -4.97 54.34
C PHE A 1067 -67.18 -3.79 53.51
N ILE A 1068 -65.90 -3.51 53.69
CA ILE A 1068 -65.14 -2.56 52.87
C ILE A 1068 -63.86 -3.22 52.38
N VAL A 1069 -63.33 -2.73 51.26
CA VAL A 1069 -62.09 -3.26 50.67
C VAL A 1069 -61.04 -2.15 50.62
N GLN A 1070 -59.86 -2.48 51.13
CA GLN A 1070 -58.67 -1.66 51.02
C GLN A 1070 -57.85 -2.12 49.81
N ALA A 1071 -57.44 -1.19 48.95
CA ALA A 1071 -56.40 -1.41 47.96
C ALA A 1071 -55.08 -0.84 48.49
N THR A 1072 -54.01 -1.65 48.48
CA THR A 1072 -52.66 -1.26 48.89
C THR A 1072 -51.71 -1.50 47.73
N LYS A 1073 -50.97 -0.49 47.28
CA LYS A 1073 -49.94 -0.73 46.27
C LYS A 1073 -48.82 -1.62 46.79
N VAL A 1074 -48.35 -2.51 45.93
CA VAL A 1074 -47.24 -3.42 46.26
C VAL A 1074 -45.96 -2.62 46.55
N VAL A 1075 -45.65 -1.65 45.69
CA VAL A 1075 -44.35 -0.96 45.69
C VAL A 1075 -44.27 0.14 46.75
N ASN A 1076 -45.13 1.16 46.67
CA ASN A 1076 -45.05 2.33 47.54
C ASN A 1076 -45.92 2.22 48.80
N ARG A 1077 -46.68 1.12 48.95
CA ARG A 1077 -47.58 0.83 50.07
C ARG A 1077 -48.68 1.88 50.29
N GLU A 1078 -48.97 2.71 49.28
CA GLU A 1078 -50.07 3.67 49.32
C GLU A 1078 -51.41 2.92 49.40
N ARG A 1079 -52.29 3.39 50.29
CA ARG A 1079 -53.52 2.69 50.68
C ARG A 1079 -54.71 3.57 50.39
N LEU A 1080 -55.77 2.98 49.85
CA LEU A 1080 -57.07 3.65 49.75
C LEU A 1080 -58.22 2.67 49.95
N GLN A 1081 -59.40 3.22 50.29
CA GLN A 1081 -60.66 2.50 50.33
C GLN A 1081 -61.33 2.48 48.96
N LEU A 1082 -61.75 1.31 48.47
CA LEU A 1082 -62.60 1.24 47.28
C LEU A 1082 -63.93 2.00 47.51
N LEU A 1083 -64.43 2.67 46.48
CA LEU A 1083 -65.68 3.44 46.52
C LEU A 1083 -66.87 2.57 46.93
N GLN A 1084 -66.90 1.33 46.46
CA GLN A 1084 -67.99 0.41 46.75
C GLN A 1084 -67.80 -0.26 48.12
N ALA A 1085 -68.78 -0.08 49.01
CA ALA A 1085 -68.95 -0.88 50.21
C ALA A 1085 -70.08 -1.90 50.00
N VAL A 1086 -70.06 -2.96 50.81
CA VAL A 1086 -70.93 -4.12 50.64
C VAL A 1086 -71.59 -4.47 51.96
N ALA A 1087 -72.88 -4.75 51.98
CA ALA A 1087 -73.55 -5.31 53.15
C ALA A 1087 -74.10 -6.71 52.83
N ILE A 1088 -74.12 -7.59 53.83
CA ILE A 1088 -74.66 -8.95 53.74
C ILE A 1088 -75.65 -9.14 54.87
N LEU A 1089 -76.85 -9.60 54.53
CA LEU A 1089 -77.90 -9.90 55.51
C LEU A 1089 -77.84 -11.37 55.91
N VAL A 1090 -78.06 -11.64 57.19
CA VAL A 1090 -78.06 -12.97 57.78
C VAL A 1090 -79.48 -13.32 58.21
N ARG A 1091 -79.97 -14.47 57.77
CA ARG A 1091 -81.28 -15.00 58.19
C ARG A 1091 -81.32 -15.21 59.71
N PRO A 1092 -82.49 -15.07 60.37
CA PRO A 1092 -82.64 -15.43 61.77
C PRO A 1092 -82.15 -16.86 62.06
N ASP A 1093 -81.67 -17.10 63.28
CA ASP A 1093 -81.38 -18.42 63.81
C ASP A 1093 -82.65 -19.28 63.78
N PRO A 1094 -82.66 -20.40 63.03
CA PRO A 1094 -83.82 -21.26 62.89
C PRO A 1094 -84.01 -22.22 64.10
N ALA A 1095 -83.14 -22.18 65.12
CA ALA A 1095 -83.13 -23.12 66.25
C ALA A 1095 -83.54 -22.59 67.65
N PRO A 1096 -84.33 -21.52 67.83
CA PRO A 1096 -85.10 -21.30 69.05
C PRO A 1096 -85.90 -22.54 69.48
N ILE A 1097 -85.92 -22.82 70.79
CA ILE A 1097 -86.56 -24.01 71.36
C ILE A 1097 -88.07 -23.78 71.45
N VAL A 1098 -88.86 -24.63 70.78
CA VAL A 1098 -90.33 -24.57 70.78
C VAL A 1098 -90.89 -25.58 71.78
N ALA A 1099 -91.78 -25.14 72.68
CA ALA A 1099 -92.46 -25.98 73.67
C ALA A 1099 -93.93 -25.53 73.82
N VAL A 1100 -94.77 -26.33 74.48
CA VAL A 1100 -96.16 -25.94 74.83
C VAL A 1100 -96.32 -25.84 76.35
N LYS A 1101 -97.12 -24.89 76.84
CA LYS A 1101 -97.29 -24.66 78.29
C LYS A 1101 -98.21 -25.71 78.94
N ASN A 1102 -99.24 -26.14 78.22
CA ASN A 1102 -100.14 -27.24 78.58
C ASN A 1102 -100.34 -28.10 77.32
N GLU A 1103 -99.92 -29.37 77.31
CA GLU A 1103 -100.00 -30.24 76.12
C GLU A 1103 -101.44 -30.58 75.71
N VAL A 1104 -102.37 -30.50 76.66
CA VAL A 1104 -103.77 -30.86 76.47
C VAL A 1104 -104.68 -29.74 76.92
N VAL A 1105 -105.59 -29.30 76.04
CA VAL A 1105 -106.48 -28.15 76.25
C VAL A 1105 -107.94 -28.60 76.11
N GLU A 1106 -108.85 -28.11 76.94
CA GLU A 1106 -110.28 -28.44 76.80
C GLU A 1106 -110.84 -27.93 75.47
N THR A 1107 -111.74 -28.70 74.84
CA THR A 1107 -112.30 -28.34 73.53
C THR A 1107 -112.91 -26.92 73.53
N GLY A 1108 -112.44 -26.06 72.63
CA GLY A 1108 -112.90 -24.67 72.51
C GLY A 1108 -112.13 -23.63 73.36
N GLN A 1109 -111.10 -24.03 74.12
CA GLN A 1109 -110.19 -23.13 74.84
C GLN A 1109 -108.93 -22.82 74.01
N ASN A 1110 -108.25 -21.70 74.34
CA ASN A 1110 -106.97 -21.31 73.73
C ASN A 1110 -105.80 -22.04 74.42
N GLY A 1111 -104.83 -22.52 73.64
CA GLY A 1111 -103.55 -23.03 74.13
C GLY A 1111 -102.43 -21.98 74.09
N MET A 1112 -101.23 -22.36 74.55
CA MET A 1112 -100.05 -21.49 74.62
C MET A 1112 -98.78 -22.22 74.17
N VAL A 1113 -98.13 -21.69 73.14
CA VAL A 1113 -96.82 -22.12 72.65
C VAL A 1113 -95.74 -21.23 73.26
N THR A 1114 -94.73 -21.83 73.88
CA THR A 1114 -93.59 -21.17 74.51
C THR A 1114 -92.35 -21.31 73.62
N LEU A 1115 -91.74 -20.20 73.22
CA LEU A 1115 -90.44 -20.16 72.55
C LEU A 1115 -89.36 -19.77 73.55
N LYS A 1116 -88.24 -20.50 73.62
CA LYS A 1116 -87.05 -20.16 74.44
C LYS A 1116 -85.84 -19.93 73.53
N LYS A 1117 -84.90 -19.09 73.97
CA LYS A 1117 -83.73 -18.66 73.17
C LYS A 1117 -84.12 -17.88 71.91
N THR A 1118 -85.13 -17.03 72.01
CA THR A 1118 -85.50 -16.13 70.92
C THR A 1118 -84.39 -15.09 70.68
N GLN A 1119 -84.21 -14.64 69.43
CA GLN A 1119 -83.24 -13.63 69.03
C GLN A 1119 -83.84 -12.23 69.13
N LYS A 1120 -83.04 -11.30 69.65
CA LYS A 1120 -83.41 -9.88 69.73
C LYS A 1120 -83.65 -9.30 68.33
N GLY A 1121 -84.73 -8.53 68.17
CA GLY A 1121 -85.08 -7.88 66.90
C GLY A 1121 -85.72 -8.82 65.86
N VAL A 1122 -86.06 -10.05 66.26
CA VAL A 1122 -86.77 -11.04 65.44
C VAL A 1122 -88.23 -11.16 65.91
N ALA A 1123 -89.14 -11.11 64.95
CA ALA A 1123 -90.55 -11.41 65.11
C ALA A 1123 -90.78 -12.91 64.91
N TYR A 1124 -91.61 -13.52 65.76
CA TYR A 1124 -91.96 -14.93 65.71
C TYR A 1124 -93.46 -15.06 65.48
N LEU A 1125 -93.84 -15.50 64.28
CA LEU A 1125 -95.22 -15.66 63.87
C LEU A 1125 -95.65 -17.12 64.00
N LEU A 1126 -96.64 -17.41 64.86
CA LEU A 1126 -97.21 -18.75 64.98
C LEU A 1126 -98.20 -18.99 63.84
N ARG A 1127 -98.04 -20.13 63.16
CA ARG A 1127 -98.84 -20.51 62.00
C ARG A 1127 -99.29 -21.95 62.12
N LEU A 1128 -100.40 -22.28 61.48
CA LEU A 1128 -100.81 -23.67 61.31
C LEU A 1128 -99.77 -24.40 60.47
N ASP A 1129 -99.39 -25.60 60.91
CA ASP A 1129 -98.38 -26.37 60.18
C ASP A 1129 -98.89 -26.92 58.84
N ALA A 1130 -100.20 -27.12 58.71
CA ALA A 1130 -100.83 -27.70 57.52
C ALA A 1130 -100.76 -26.77 56.28
N ASP A 1131 -100.96 -25.46 56.48
CA ASP A 1131 -101.13 -24.49 55.39
C ASP A 1131 -100.33 -23.19 55.60
N ASN A 1132 -99.53 -23.10 56.68
CA ASN A 1132 -98.83 -21.90 57.11
C ASN A 1132 -99.74 -20.70 57.39
N THR A 1133 -101.03 -20.91 57.64
CA THR A 1133 -101.94 -19.81 57.95
C THR A 1133 -101.58 -19.19 59.30
N PRO A 1134 -101.32 -17.87 59.37
CA PRO A 1134 -101.06 -17.17 60.63
C PRO A 1134 -102.23 -17.26 61.58
N ILE A 1135 -101.93 -17.60 62.83
CA ILE A 1135 -102.98 -17.80 63.85
C ILE A 1135 -103.16 -16.56 64.69
N ASN A 1136 -102.04 -15.92 65.04
CA ASN A 1136 -101.97 -14.76 65.89
C ASN A 1136 -101.06 -13.70 65.27
N PRO A 1137 -101.11 -12.45 65.75
CA PRO A 1137 -100.08 -11.48 65.45
C PRO A 1137 -98.71 -12.02 65.87
N PRO A 1138 -97.62 -11.66 65.17
CA PRO A 1138 -96.29 -12.09 65.55
C PRO A 1138 -95.97 -11.64 66.98
N GLY A 1139 -95.36 -12.51 67.78
CA GLY A 1139 -94.75 -12.09 69.04
C GLY A 1139 -93.34 -11.58 68.78
N TYR A 1140 -92.89 -10.60 69.56
CA TYR A 1140 -91.63 -9.91 69.29
C TYR A 1140 -90.67 -10.03 70.46
N HIS A 1141 -89.41 -10.39 70.16
CA HIS A 1141 -88.33 -10.21 71.14
C HIS A 1141 -87.74 -8.80 70.95
N LEU A 1142 -88.29 -7.85 71.71
CA LEU A 1142 -87.85 -6.46 71.75
C LEU A 1142 -87.37 -6.11 73.17
N THR A 1143 -86.17 -5.54 73.28
CA THR A 1143 -85.74 -4.85 74.50
C THR A 1143 -86.09 -3.37 74.38
N ASP A 1144 -86.84 -2.83 75.34
CA ASP A 1144 -87.15 -1.40 75.52
C ASP A 1144 -87.87 -0.69 74.37
N ARG A 1145 -89.15 -0.31 74.60
CA ARG A 1145 -89.68 0.95 74.07
C ARG A 1145 -90.63 1.61 75.07
N GLY A 1146 -90.18 2.74 75.61
CA GLY A 1146 -91.02 3.77 76.20
C GLY A 1146 -91.95 4.39 75.15
N VAL A 1147 -93.09 4.87 75.63
CA VAL A 1147 -94.22 5.41 74.89
C VAL A 1147 -93.82 6.65 74.09
N GLU A 1148 -93.66 6.54 72.76
CA GLU A 1148 -93.88 7.67 71.83
C GLU A 1148 -93.89 7.35 70.32
N THR A 1149 -93.94 6.09 69.89
CA THR A 1149 -94.17 5.77 68.46
C THR A 1149 -94.92 4.44 68.30
N VAL A 1150 -96.23 4.52 68.03
CA VAL A 1150 -97.10 3.63 67.22
C VAL A 1150 -98.54 3.63 67.78
N ARG A 1151 -99.50 3.90 66.89
CA ARG A 1151 -100.95 3.94 67.11
C ARG A 1151 -101.49 2.56 67.56
N VAL A 1152 -102.42 2.64 68.50
CA VAL A 1152 -103.23 1.54 69.05
C VAL A 1152 -104.06 0.88 67.95
N GLU A 1153 -103.93 -0.45 67.86
CA GLU A 1153 -104.98 -1.47 67.68
C GLU A 1153 -104.28 -2.78 67.28
N VAL A 1154 -104.06 -3.68 68.24
CA VAL A 1154 -103.85 -5.16 68.20
C VAL A 1154 -103.03 -5.56 69.43
N ASP A 1155 -103.52 -6.50 70.24
CA ASP A 1155 -102.91 -7.00 71.48
C ASP A 1155 -101.45 -7.45 71.26
N LEU A 1156 -100.48 -6.68 71.79
CA LEU A 1156 -99.06 -7.01 71.73
C LEU A 1156 -98.67 -7.93 72.90
N LEU A 1157 -98.18 -9.13 72.60
CA LEU A 1157 -97.58 -10.02 73.58
C LEU A 1157 -96.11 -9.62 73.80
N ILE A 1158 -95.83 -9.13 75.00
CA ILE A 1158 -94.49 -8.67 75.43
C ILE A 1158 -93.89 -9.73 76.36
N GLU A 1159 -92.58 -9.93 76.26
CA GLU A 1159 -91.75 -10.86 77.05
C GLU A 1159 -91.94 -10.71 78.57
N ASP A 1160 -91.97 -11.84 79.29
CA ASP A 1160 -91.89 -11.86 80.77
C ASP A 1160 -90.43 -11.63 81.21
N GLN A 1161 -90.22 -10.61 82.06
CA GLN A 1161 -88.95 -9.91 82.24
C GLN A 1161 -87.68 -10.80 82.20
N GLY A 1162 -86.88 -10.64 81.13
CA GLY A 1162 -85.44 -10.95 81.10
C GLY A 1162 -85.04 -12.42 80.90
N LYS A 1163 -85.90 -13.29 80.38
CA LYS A 1163 -85.59 -14.73 80.23
C LYS A 1163 -85.44 -15.24 78.77
N ALA A 1164 -85.54 -14.39 77.74
CA ALA A 1164 -85.56 -14.79 76.32
C ALA A 1164 -86.59 -15.90 76.05
N ILE A 1165 -87.77 -15.76 76.68
CA ILE A 1165 -88.91 -16.67 76.55
C ILE A 1165 -90.11 -15.88 76.04
N LEU A 1166 -90.71 -16.31 74.94
CA LEU A 1166 -91.88 -15.67 74.33
C LEU A 1166 -93.08 -16.63 74.39
N LEU A 1167 -94.24 -16.13 74.80
CA LEU A 1167 -95.48 -16.90 74.87
C LEU A 1167 -96.41 -16.49 73.73
N LEU A 1168 -96.79 -17.44 72.89
CA LEU A 1168 -97.65 -17.27 71.72
C LEU A 1168 -98.97 -18.03 71.97
N PRO A 1169 -100.09 -17.34 72.23
CA PRO A 1169 -101.39 -17.98 72.38
C PRO A 1169 -101.88 -18.50 71.04
N THR A 1170 -102.61 -19.61 71.07
CA THR A 1170 -103.37 -20.10 69.92
C THR A 1170 -104.80 -19.56 69.96
N ASN A 1171 -105.53 -19.69 68.86
CA ASN A 1171 -107.00 -19.54 68.87
C ASN A 1171 -107.66 -20.77 69.51
N ALA A 1172 -108.98 -20.72 69.73
CA ALA A 1172 -109.74 -21.80 70.34
C ALA A 1172 -109.59 -23.09 69.52
N ILE A 1173 -109.06 -24.15 70.14
CA ILE A 1173 -108.74 -25.39 69.44
C ILE A 1173 -109.85 -26.42 69.69
N THR A 1174 -110.47 -26.92 68.63
CA THR A 1174 -111.53 -27.97 68.68
C THR A 1174 -111.05 -29.35 68.23
N GLN A 1175 -109.79 -29.48 67.79
CA GLN A 1175 -109.14 -30.73 67.38
C GLN A 1175 -107.62 -30.64 67.55
N ALA A 1176 -106.92 -31.77 67.71
CA ALA A 1176 -105.46 -31.77 67.81
C ALA A 1176 -104.82 -31.01 66.63
N THR A 1177 -103.99 -30.01 66.94
CA THR A 1177 -103.47 -29.06 65.94
C THR A 1177 -101.97 -28.83 66.14
N SER A 1178 -101.21 -28.92 65.05
CA SER A 1178 -99.78 -28.62 65.01
C SER A 1178 -99.49 -27.24 64.43
N PHE A 1179 -98.48 -26.59 64.97
CA PHE A 1179 -98.08 -25.23 64.65
C PHE A 1179 -96.60 -25.18 64.28
N ASN A 1180 -96.28 -24.36 63.28
CA ASN A 1180 -94.92 -23.97 62.95
C ASN A 1180 -94.73 -22.47 63.14
N ILE A 1181 -93.48 -22.03 63.23
CA ILE A 1181 -93.16 -20.64 63.54
C ILE A 1181 -92.23 -20.07 62.47
N LEU A 1182 -92.62 -18.93 61.90
CA LEU A 1182 -91.74 -18.14 61.04
C LEU A 1182 -91.02 -17.10 61.90
N ALA A 1183 -89.70 -17.14 61.92
CA ALA A 1183 -88.85 -16.10 62.51
C ALA A 1183 -88.54 -15.06 61.42
N SER A 1184 -88.75 -13.78 61.66
CA SER A 1184 -88.48 -12.71 60.69
C SER A 1184 -87.77 -11.54 61.36
N LYS A 1185 -86.60 -11.12 60.85
CA LYS A 1185 -85.94 -9.91 61.36
C LYS A 1185 -86.83 -8.68 61.09
N LEU A 1186 -87.07 -7.87 62.11
CA LEU A 1186 -87.98 -6.72 62.01
C LEU A 1186 -87.50 -5.65 61.03
N VAL A 1187 -86.19 -5.41 61.03
CA VAL A 1187 -85.57 -4.33 60.27
C VAL A 1187 -85.42 -4.72 58.80
N THR A 1188 -84.93 -5.93 58.53
CA THR A 1188 -84.61 -6.40 57.16
C THR A 1188 -85.76 -7.16 56.51
N GLY A 1189 -86.68 -7.73 57.30
CA GLY A 1189 -87.74 -8.60 56.79
C GLY A 1189 -87.26 -9.98 56.34
N VAL A 1190 -85.96 -10.28 56.48
CA VAL A 1190 -85.42 -11.60 56.14
C VAL A 1190 -85.95 -12.62 57.14
N SER A 1191 -86.57 -13.68 56.63
CA SER A 1191 -87.23 -14.69 57.44
C SER A 1191 -86.46 -16.02 57.43
N ALA A 1192 -86.65 -16.82 58.47
CA ALA A 1192 -86.22 -18.20 58.57
C ALA A 1192 -87.33 -19.02 59.22
N GLN A 1193 -87.57 -20.21 58.69
CA GLN A 1193 -88.47 -21.16 59.31
C GLN A 1193 -87.82 -21.74 60.57
N LEU A 1194 -88.49 -21.68 61.72
CA LEU A 1194 -88.03 -22.42 62.89
C LEU A 1194 -88.10 -23.92 62.64
N THR A 1195 -87.07 -24.63 63.09
CA THR A 1195 -86.95 -26.09 62.98
C THR A 1195 -87.88 -26.84 63.95
N GLY A 1196 -88.19 -26.24 65.11
CA GLY A 1196 -89.13 -26.80 66.08
C GLY A 1196 -90.60 -26.54 65.72
N LYS A 1197 -91.48 -27.48 66.06
CA LYS A 1197 -92.95 -27.38 65.93
C LYS A 1197 -93.62 -27.58 67.29
N ALA A 1198 -94.83 -27.06 67.46
CA ALA A 1198 -95.64 -27.25 68.66
C ALA A 1198 -96.95 -27.96 68.30
N THR A 1199 -97.33 -29.01 69.03
CA THR A 1199 -98.63 -29.69 68.85
C THR A 1199 -99.43 -29.60 70.15
N LEU A 1200 -100.71 -29.26 70.05
CA LEU A 1200 -101.65 -29.23 71.17
C LEU A 1200 -102.77 -30.24 70.92
N ASP A 1201 -103.03 -31.10 71.89
CA ASP A 1201 -104.11 -32.11 71.88
C ASP A 1201 -105.36 -31.64 72.65
N ILE A 1202 -106.52 -32.26 72.41
CA ILE A 1202 -107.80 -31.91 73.06
C ILE A 1202 -108.40 -33.04 73.91
N ILE A 1203 -108.96 -32.70 75.07
CA ILE A 1203 -109.82 -33.61 75.88
C ILE A 1203 -111.29 -33.43 75.44
N LYS A 1204 -111.93 -34.51 75.00
CA LYS A 1204 -113.40 -34.59 74.85
C LYS A 1204 -114.00 -34.99 76.21
N PRO A 1205 -115.17 -34.45 76.62
CA PRO A 1205 -115.70 -34.61 77.97
C PRO A 1205 -115.92 -36.06 78.39
#